data_AF-A0A7C7DW87-F1
#
_entry.id   AF-A0A7C7DW87-F1
#
_cell.length_a   1.000
_cell.length_b   1.000
_cell.length_c   1.000
_cell.angle_alpha   90.00
_cell.angle_beta   90.00
_cell.angle_gamma   90.00
#
_symmetry.space_group_name_H-M   'P 1'
#
loop_
_entity.id
_entity.type
_entity.pdbx_description
1 polymer ?
#
loop_
_entity_poly.entity_id
_entity_poly.type
_entity_poly.pdbx_seq_one_letter_code
_entity_poly.pdbx_strand_id
1 'polypeptide(L)'
;MLSLLREGFWRDIGLLVLTGIVVGALLASGAARISDTYFGTTVDGIIGRFGEYDLIVHVREEFKEQAGREISRIIQAEYPGARVEPSVSVAGRANFLIALPDKMRTQRNLEALSRAFWNIPGASGSTFIIEPRAVVSGVEPGAASFLMDQINKIDGVRFCFRDGASIGVVTWSLEDLPKVTAEIRGLLHRYRILDLRLPMGQEFADAPAVGAELVETLRRHSHGLVKDITSYGRNSDLKDLMATLAEMKKFLQYYAAKATITTGQGVTLKPGDTVILRSHGTASELEVEIREVNGSRATGMVIAGDVQEAVNSPSFAVYGTGDRKDARLGTATVTSERQRLTEAVNQGIALVKELEVTASHGADALSGARRTIEMYDDVLSQLVAAQRALETFRDGIVGGRPPGKEPARDKDLLKDRLDRAVGIVERFASSLETLDFLDRQLSEFIPQEPGPGLSRNASALVRALTAWRDRARSLSRSLGAVSDLAETGALPGVVSGVLDATNRLLVELQNADIGSLKQSLDRMSSDLNKLRELDTSAMLSQLESIKKSLPNIRDEQVGHSVKLIESYMGGQVIPGERIGILIGPEIRERDALMAAREATRGFDVAVNLVPPGMLEPGLRSEVYRVMKEARSAIATLVALVFAFLSLFIDHSSIASSIRCFGRGRKRPWRLQLEPALYMTGTGAILTSGIYLVSGTRFSWITPYQMAALGGLMGLMLSAISHRINPVNAGEVEACEAIGMPYSSIMREIIIPDARPGILQLINRVNVRYSGRPRENHAVSLNRAGGSRWPRVQQAGQAGGGSRGIAG
;
A
#
# COMPACT_ATOMS: atom_id res chain seq x y z
N MET A 1 -74.42 14.78 -34.57
CA MET A 1 -74.02 14.34 -33.22
C MET A 1 -75.12 14.55 -32.18
N LEU A 2 -75.76 15.73 -32.10
CA LEU A 2 -76.78 16.04 -31.08
C LEU A 2 -78.01 15.10 -31.07
N SER A 3 -78.47 14.64 -32.24
CA SER A 3 -79.57 13.66 -32.35
C SER A 3 -79.21 12.32 -31.71
N LEU A 4 -78.04 11.80 -32.06
CA LEU A 4 -77.48 10.54 -31.54
C LEU A 4 -77.28 10.56 -30.01
N LEU A 5 -76.85 11.70 -29.46
CA LEU A 5 -76.73 11.91 -28.02
C LEU A 5 -78.10 11.99 -27.33
N ARG A 6 -79.08 12.66 -27.94
CA ARG A 6 -80.45 12.78 -27.41
C ARG A 6 -81.18 11.43 -27.36
N GLU A 7 -80.88 10.54 -28.30
CA GLU A 7 -81.41 9.17 -28.37
C GLU A 7 -80.72 8.18 -27.40
N GLY A 8 -79.80 8.67 -26.56
CA GLY A 8 -79.22 7.88 -25.46
C GLY A 8 -77.90 7.17 -25.77
N PHE A 9 -77.36 7.32 -26.98
CA PHE A 9 -76.06 6.71 -27.38
C PHE A 9 -74.85 7.32 -26.65
N TRP A 10 -75.03 8.44 -25.94
CA TRP A 10 -73.98 9.03 -25.09
C TRP A 10 -73.47 8.06 -24.02
N ARG A 11 -74.32 7.14 -23.55
CA ARG A 11 -73.95 6.10 -22.57
C ARG A 11 -72.97 5.10 -23.17
N ASP A 12 -73.18 4.71 -24.43
CA ASP A 12 -72.28 3.79 -25.14
C ASP A 12 -70.92 4.45 -25.40
N ILE A 13 -70.89 5.73 -25.80
CA ILE A 13 -69.65 6.50 -25.96
C ILE A 13 -68.91 6.65 -24.63
N GLY A 14 -69.62 7.00 -23.56
CA GLY A 14 -69.03 7.13 -22.22
C GLY A 14 -68.46 5.81 -21.71
N LEU A 15 -69.17 4.70 -21.91
CA LEU A 15 -68.72 3.37 -21.54
C LEU A 15 -67.50 2.93 -22.36
N LEU A 16 -67.47 3.25 -23.66
CA LEU A 16 -66.33 2.99 -24.53
C LEU A 16 -65.09 3.75 -24.05
N VAL A 17 -65.20 5.06 -23.79
CA VAL A 17 -64.09 5.89 -23.30
C VAL A 17 -63.60 5.40 -21.94
N LEU A 18 -64.52 5.10 -21.00
CA LEU A 18 -64.16 4.58 -19.67
C LEU A 18 -63.44 3.23 -19.77
N THR A 19 -63.98 2.30 -20.56
CA THR A 19 -63.37 0.98 -20.77
C THR A 19 -62.01 1.13 -21.45
N GLY A 20 -61.89 2.02 -22.44
CA GLY A 20 -60.63 2.35 -23.09
C GLY A 20 -59.59 2.91 -22.11
N ILE A 21 -59.98 3.82 -21.22
CA ILE A 21 -59.07 4.37 -20.19
C ILE A 21 -58.60 3.26 -19.25
N VAL A 22 -59.50 2.41 -18.76
CA VAL A 22 -59.15 1.32 -17.83
C VAL A 22 -58.24 0.29 -18.51
N VAL A 23 -58.59 -0.19 -19.70
CA VAL A 23 -57.78 -1.18 -20.43
C VAL A 23 -56.44 -0.59 -20.85
N GLY A 24 -56.43 0.65 -21.36
CA GLY A 24 -55.21 1.36 -21.74
C GLY A 24 -54.28 1.58 -20.55
N ALA A 25 -54.81 1.96 -19.39
CA ALA A 25 -54.03 2.13 -18.17
C ALA A 25 -53.49 0.79 -17.64
N LEU A 26 -54.27 -0.29 -17.72
CA LEU A 26 -53.83 -1.65 -17.38
C LEU A 26 -52.70 -2.12 -18.31
N LEU A 27 -52.81 -1.88 -19.61
CA LEU A 27 -51.75 -2.23 -20.58
C LEU A 27 -50.48 -1.40 -20.37
N ALA A 28 -50.63 -0.09 -20.18
CA ALA A 28 -49.50 0.82 -19.94
C ALA A 28 -48.77 0.47 -18.63
N SER A 29 -49.51 0.22 -17.55
CA SER A 29 -48.95 -0.20 -16.26
C SER A 29 -48.35 -1.62 -16.32
N GLY A 30 -48.96 -2.53 -17.09
CA GLY A 30 -48.42 -3.87 -17.35
C GLY A 30 -47.08 -3.82 -18.09
N ALA A 31 -46.98 -3.01 -19.15
CA ALA A 31 -45.74 -2.80 -19.87
C ALA A 31 -44.64 -2.17 -18.99
N ALA A 32 -45.01 -1.20 -18.14
CA ALA A 32 -44.11 -0.63 -17.15
C ALA A 32 -43.55 -1.68 -16.19
N ARG A 33 -44.39 -2.59 -15.69
CA ARG A 33 -43.96 -3.67 -14.79
C ARG A 33 -43.06 -4.70 -15.47
N ILE A 34 -43.36 -5.08 -16.72
CA ILE A 34 -42.51 -6.00 -17.49
C ILE A 34 -41.11 -5.37 -17.66
N SER A 35 -41.08 -4.07 -17.96
CA SER A 35 -39.83 -3.31 -18.04
C SER A 35 -39.08 -3.29 -16.72
N ASP A 36 -39.76 -3.11 -15.59
CA ASP A 36 -39.15 -3.14 -14.25
C ASP A 36 -38.49 -4.50 -13.97
N THR A 37 -39.15 -5.60 -14.31
CA THR A 37 -38.60 -6.94 -14.07
C THR A 37 -37.34 -7.17 -14.91
N TYR A 38 -37.35 -6.76 -16.18
CA TYR A 38 -36.22 -6.95 -17.09
C TYR A 38 -34.99 -6.12 -16.68
N PHE A 39 -35.20 -4.85 -16.31
CA PHE A 39 -34.10 -3.97 -15.94
C PHE A 39 -33.66 -4.17 -14.48
N GLY A 40 -34.58 -4.39 -13.55
CA GLY A 40 -34.31 -4.55 -12.13
C GLY A 40 -33.48 -5.80 -11.83
N THR A 41 -33.87 -6.96 -12.35
CA THR A 41 -33.12 -8.22 -12.10
C THR A 41 -31.70 -8.20 -12.65
N THR A 42 -31.49 -7.54 -13.79
CA THR A 42 -30.16 -7.42 -14.42
C THR A 42 -29.20 -6.55 -13.61
N VAL A 43 -29.69 -5.44 -13.03
CA VAL A 43 -28.87 -4.49 -12.26
C VAL A 43 -28.70 -4.94 -10.81
N ASP A 44 -29.78 -5.43 -10.19
CA ASP A 44 -29.78 -5.88 -8.80
C ASP A 44 -28.84 -7.09 -8.60
N GLY A 45 -28.72 -7.97 -9.60
CA GLY A 45 -27.84 -9.14 -9.55
C GLY A 45 -26.34 -8.81 -9.58
N ILE A 46 -25.95 -7.61 -10.04
CA ILE A 46 -24.55 -7.19 -10.16
C ILE A 46 -24.16 -6.24 -9.00
N ILE A 47 -25.09 -5.40 -8.52
CA ILE A 47 -24.76 -4.26 -7.64
C ILE A 47 -25.59 -4.27 -6.33
N GLY A 48 -26.54 -5.19 -6.18
CA GLY A 48 -27.51 -5.22 -5.06
C GLY A 48 -28.66 -4.22 -5.25
N ARG A 49 -29.77 -4.42 -4.56
CA ARG A 49 -30.98 -3.58 -4.72
C ARG A 49 -30.72 -2.14 -4.30
N PHE A 50 -31.33 -1.20 -5.01
CA PHE A 50 -31.22 0.23 -4.73
C PHE A 50 -31.70 0.59 -3.32
N GLY A 51 -30.88 1.31 -2.56
CA GLY A 51 -31.23 1.80 -1.22
C GLY A 51 -31.31 0.74 -0.12
N GLU A 52 -30.97 -0.53 -0.43
CA GLU A 52 -30.97 -1.62 0.55
C GLU A 52 -29.79 -1.54 1.52
N TYR A 53 -28.61 -1.17 1.00
CA TYR A 53 -27.36 -1.14 1.76
C TYR A 53 -26.75 0.26 1.77
N ASP A 54 -26.05 0.58 2.85
CA ASP A 54 -25.52 1.91 3.12
C ASP A 54 -23.98 1.96 3.06
N LEU A 55 -23.30 0.85 3.35
CA LEU A 55 -21.84 0.75 3.40
C LEU A 55 -21.35 -0.61 2.90
N ILE A 56 -20.26 -0.61 2.13
CA ILE A 56 -19.47 -1.80 1.81
C ILE A 56 -18.19 -1.75 2.64
N VAL A 57 -17.89 -2.84 3.35
CA VAL A 57 -16.58 -3.03 3.99
C VAL A 57 -15.77 -3.99 3.11
N HIS A 58 -14.61 -3.52 2.65
CA HIS A 58 -13.70 -4.30 1.83
C HIS A 58 -12.68 -5.00 2.72
N VAL A 59 -12.58 -6.32 2.60
CA VAL A 59 -11.67 -7.16 3.39
C VAL A 59 -10.85 -8.03 2.45
N ARG A 60 -9.56 -8.24 2.74
CA ARG A 60 -8.75 -9.24 2.03
C ARG A 60 -9.37 -10.63 2.19
N GLU A 61 -9.43 -11.38 1.10
CA GLU A 61 -10.16 -12.66 1.05
C GLU A 61 -9.66 -13.68 2.09
N GLU A 62 -8.36 -13.71 2.37
CA GLU A 62 -7.74 -14.56 3.39
C GLU A 62 -8.25 -14.31 4.82
N PHE A 63 -8.78 -13.12 5.12
CA PHE A 63 -9.33 -12.75 6.44
C PHE A 63 -10.86 -12.76 6.48
N LYS A 64 -11.53 -13.22 5.43
CA LYS A 64 -13.00 -13.13 5.27
C LYS A 64 -13.76 -13.67 6.48
N GLU A 65 -13.43 -14.87 6.96
CA GLU A 65 -14.17 -15.47 8.08
C GLU A 65 -13.97 -14.73 9.41
N GLN A 66 -12.73 -14.35 9.71
CA GLN A 66 -12.40 -13.64 10.95
C GLN A 66 -13.03 -12.24 10.95
N ALA A 67 -12.92 -11.52 9.85
CA ALA A 67 -13.53 -10.21 9.67
C ALA A 67 -15.06 -10.29 9.71
N GLY A 68 -15.68 -11.28 9.06
CA GLY A 68 -17.13 -11.45 9.07
C GLY A 68 -17.70 -11.65 10.49
N ARG A 69 -17.00 -12.43 11.34
CA ARG A 69 -17.37 -12.60 12.75
C ARG A 69 -17.21 -11.30 13.54
N GLU A 70 -16.15 -10.53 13.29
CA GLU A 70 -15.89 -9.24 13.94
C GLU A 70 -16.93 -8.18 13.56
N ILE A 71 -17.20 -8.01 12.26
CA ILE A 71 -18.20 -7.08 11.72
C ILE A 71 -19.57 -7.39 12.32
N SER A 72 -19.96 -8.66 12.34
CA SER A 72 -21.25 -9.07 12.90
C SER A 72 -21.35 -8.74 14.39
N ARG A 73 -20.26 -8.91 15.15
CA ARG A 73 -20.22 -8.57 16.58
C ARG A 73 -20.35 -7.08 16.83
N ILE A 74 -19.59 -6.26 16.10
CA ILE A 74 -19.64 -4.79 16.20
C ILE A 74 -21.05 -4.29 15.85
N ILE A 75 -21.63 -4.80 14.77
CA ILE A 75 -22.99 -4.43 14.35
C ILE A 75 -24.04 -4.82 15.39
N GLN A 76 -23.98 -6.02 15.95
CA GLN A 76 -24.94 -6.45 16.97
C GLN A 76 -24.81 -5.65 18.28
N ALA A 77 -23.59 -5.22 18.64
CA ALA A 77 -23.33 -4.48 19.86
C ALA A 77 -23.69 -2.98 19.74
N GLU A 78 -23.30 -2.33 18.65
CA GLU A 78 -23.37 -0.86 18.51
C GLU A 78 -24.54 -0.39 17.62
N TYR A 79 -25.03 -1.24 16.71
CA TYR A 79 -26.05 -0.88 15.71
C TYR A 79 -27.22 -1.88 15.70
N PRO A 80 -28.04 -1.93 16.77
CA PRO A 80 -29.10 -2.92 16.89
C PRO A 80 -30.13 -2.79 15.75
N GLY A 81 -30.37 -3.90 15.06
CA GLY A 81 -31.27 -3.98 13.90
C GLY A 81 -30.61 -3.73 12.55
N ALA A 82 -29.32 -3.39 12.50
CA ALA A 82 -28.57 -3.35 11.24
C ALA A 82 -28.30 -4.77 10.72
N ARG A 83 -28.31 -4.92 9.39
CA ARG A 83 -28.09 -6.20 8.70
C ARG A 83 -26.73 -6.21 8.03
N VAL A 84 -26.08 -7.36 8.05
CA VAL A 84 -24.80 -7.60 7.36
C VAL A 84 -24.98 -8.79 6.45
N GLU A 85 -24.61 -8.64 5.18
CA GLU A 85 -24.65 -9.72 4.21
C GLU A 85 -23.31 -9.80 3.46
N PRO A 86 -22.67 -10.99 3.40
CA PRO A 86 -21.49 -11.18 2.56
C PRO A 86 -21.87 -11.13 1.08
N SER A 87 -21.09 -10.40 0.28
CA SER A 87 -21.27 -10.26 -1.16
C SER A 87 -20.17 -10.99 -1.95
N VAL A 88 -20.24 -10.91 -3.28
CA VAL A 88 -19.30 -11.55 -4.21
C VAL A 88 -17.87 -11.03 -3.94
N SER A 89 -16.93 -11.96 -3.81
CA SER A 89 -15.50 -11.62 -3.75
C SER A 89 -15.03 -11.19 -5.14
N VAL A 90 -14.34 -10.05 -5.23
CA VAL A 90 -13.79 -9.55 -6.50
C VAL A 90 -12.30 -9.28 -6.30
N ALA A 91 -11.47 -9.84 -7.19
CA ALA A 91 -10.02 -9.61 -7.23
C ALA A 91 -9.31 -9.81 -5.88
N GLY A 92 -9.61 -10.90 -5.15
CA GLY A 92 -8.99 -11.22 -3.86
C GLY A 92 -9.50 -10.38 -2.68
N ARG A 93 -10.61 -9.65 -2.85
CA ARG A 93 -11.28 -8.89 -1.80
C ARG A 93 -12.69 -9.42 -1.58
N ALA A 94 -12.98 -9.84 -0.35
CA ALA A 94 -14.31 -10.13 0.14
C ALA A 94 -15.03 -8.82 0.51
N ASN A 95 -16.31 -8.73 0.15
CA ASN A 95 -17.13 -7.54 0.41
C ASN A 95 -18.23 -7.87 1.41
N PHE A 96 -18.42 -7.03 2.42
CA PHE A 96 -19.53 -7.13 3.36
C PHE A 96 -20.45 -5.92 3.19
N LEU A 97 -21.72 -6.18 2.87
CA LEU A 97 -22.76 -5.18 2.70
C LEU A 97 -23.45 -4.93 4.02
N ILE A 98 -23.58 -3.67 4.41
CA ILE A 98 -24.17 -3.26 5.68
C ILE A 98 -25.38 -2.36 5.42
N ALA A 99 -26.52 -2.72 6.00
CA ALA A 99 -27.77 -1.96 5.94
C ALA A 99 -28.14 -1.46 7.33
N LEU A 100 -28.26 -0.14 7.49
CA LEU A 100 -28.71 0.49 8.72
C LEU A 100 -30.24 0.64 8.72
N PRO A 101 -30.91 0.51 9.89
CA PRO A 101 -32.31 0.87 10.02
C PRO A 101 -32.53 2.36 9.69
N ASP A 102 -33.70 2.69 9.13
CA ASP A 102 -33.99 4.08 8.70
C ASP A 102 -33.85 5.12 9.83
N LYS A 103 -34.18 4.75 11.07
CA LYS A 103 -34.01 5.62 12.25
C LYS A 103 -32.55 5.92 12.59
N MET A 104 -31.62 5.06 12.14
CA MET A 104 -30.18 5.17 12.39
C MET A 104 -29.43 5.78 11.21
N ARG A 105 -30.04 5.92 10.03
CA ARG A 105 -29.48 6.63 8.87
C ARG A 105 -29.41 8.13 9.14
N THR A 106 -28.34 8.52 9.84
CA THR A 106 -28.00 9.89 10.23
C THR A 106 -26.52 10.14 9.95
N GLN A 107 -26.14 11.41 9.78
CA GLN A 107 -24.74 11.82 9.58
C GLN A 107 -23.81 11.18 10.61
N ARG A 108 -24.12 11.32 11.90
CA ARG A 108 -23.27 10.86 13.00
C ARG A 108 -23.03 9.36 12.94
N ASN A 109 -24.08 8.58 12.71
CA ASN A 109 -23.99 7.12 12.71
C ASN A 109 -23.24 6.59 11.48
N LEU A 110 -23.44 7.19 10.30
CA LEU A 110 -22.71 6.78 9.09
C LEU A 110 -21.21 7.06 9.19
N GLU A 111 -20.85 8.25 9.68
CA GLU A 111 -19.44 8.61 9.89
C GLU A 111 -18.80 7.82 11.04
N ALA A 112 -19.57 7.39 12.04
CA ALA A 112 -19.08 6.50 13.09
C ALA A 112 -18.93 5.07 12.59
N LEU A 113 -19.86 4.59 11.75
CA LEU A 113 -19.88 3.25 11.20
C LEU A 113 -18.62 2.95 10.38
N SER A 114 -18.21 3.86 9.48
CA SER A 114 -16.98 3.65 8.69
C SER A 114 -15.72 3.57 9.56
N ARG A 115 -15.67 4.34 10.66
CA ARG A 115 -14.57 4.34 11.62
C ARG A 115 -14.52 3.09 12.48
N ALA A 116 -15.67 2.54 12.86
CA ALA A 116 -15.77 1.33 13.67
C ALA A 116 -15.08 0.12 13.01
N PHE A 117 -14.95 0.13 11.68
CA PHE A 117 -14.38 -0.97 10.92
C PHE A 117 -12.90 -0.83 10.54
N TRP A 118 -12.22 0.26 10.93
CA TRP A 118 -10.79 0.44 10.63
C TRP A 118 -9.88 -0.59 11.31
N ASN A 119 -10.27 -1.08 12.48
CA ASN A 119 -9.42 -1.99 13.27
C ASN A 119 -9.71 -3.48 13.00
N ILE A 120 -10.52 -3.80 11.99
CA ILE A 120 -10.82 -5.20 11.66
C ILE A 120 -9.63 -5.82 10.91
N PRO A 121 -9.19 -7.03 11.29
CA PRO A 121 -8.16 -7.77 10.56
C PRO A 121 -8.49 -7.92 9.06
N GLY A 122 -7.55 -7.53 8.20
CA GLY A 122 -7.71 -7.61 6.75
C GLY A 122 -8.59 -6.54 6.12
N ALA A 123 -9.16 -5.61 6.89
CA ALA A 123 -9.92 -4.48 6.33
C ALA A 123 -9.01 -3.61 5.44
N SER A 124 -9.47 -3.35 4.23
CA SER A 124 -8.77 -2.56 3.21
C SER A 124 -9.41 -1.18 3.01
N GLY A 125 -10.56 -0.93 3.64
CA GLY A 125 -11.31 0.31 3.52
C GLY A 125 -12.81 0.06 3.53
N SER A 126 -13.58 1.14 3.49
CA SER A 126 -15.03 1.09 3.34
C SER A 126 -15.49 2.07 2.27
N THR A 127 -16.56 1.72 1.58
CA THR A 127 -17.16 2.53 0.52
C THR A 127 -18.62 2.77 0.85
N PHE A 128 -19.01 4.02 1.05
CA PHE A 128 -20.42 4.35 1.24
C PHE A 128 -21.19 4.05 -0.04
N ILE A 129 -22.34 3.41 0.08
CA ILE A 129 -23.27 3.12 -1.04
C ILE A 129 -24.72 3.50 -0.71
N ILE A 130 -24.91 4.32 0.32
CA ILE A 130 -26.22 4.88 0.68
C ILE A 130 -26.80 5.65 -0.52
N GLU A 131 -28.08 5.40 -0.80
CA GLU A 131 -28.82 6.00 -1.91
C GLU A 131 -30.21 6.47 -1.43
N PRO A 132 -30.84 7.48 -2.06
CA PRO A 132 -30.32 8.32 -3.15
C PRO A 132 -29.35 9.39 -2.67
N ARG A 133 -28.28 9.66 -3.42
CA ARG A 133 -27.28 10.68 -3.06
C ARG A 133 -26.63 11.41 -4.23
N ALA A 134 -26.11 12.60 -3.93
CA ALA A 134 -25.13 13.33 -4.73
C ALA A 134 -23.79 13.37 -3.99
N VAL A 135 -22.70 13.62 -4.70
CA VAL A 135 -21.36 13.73 -4.11
C VAL A 135 -20.76 15.08 -4.45
N VAL A 136 -20.20 15.77 -3.46
CA VAL A 136 -19.37 16.96 -3.67
C VAL A 136 -17.93 16.56 -3.39
N SER A 137 -17.12 16.39 -4.43
CA SER A 137 -15.71 16.00 -4.34
C SER A 137 -14.78 17.22 -4.23
N GLY A 138 -13.52 16.97 -3.88
CA GLY A 138 -12.49 18.03 -3.83
C GLY A 138 -12.74 19.08 -2.75
N VAL A 139 -13.37 18.69 -1.64
CA VAL A 139 -13.70 19.59 -0.54
C VAL A 139 -12.52 19.67 0.44
N GLU A 140 -12.04 20.89 0.65
CA GLU A 140 -10.99 21.15 1.64
C GLU A 140 -11.46 20.82 3.07
N PRO A 141 -10.62 20.17 3.91
CA PRO A 141 -11.02 19.76 5.25
C PRO A 141 -11.59 20.86 6.15
N GLY A 142 -11.05 22.08 6.06
CA GLY A 142 -11.51 23.24 6.82
C GLY A 142 -12.82 23.86 6.29
N ALA A 143 -13.14 23.63 5.01
CA ALA A 143 -14.38 24.09 4.39
C ALA A 143 -15.54 23.10 4.57
N ALA A 144 -15.24 21.82 4.84
CA ALA A 144 -16.23 20.74 4.85
C ALA A 144 -17.42 21.01 5.78
N SER A 145 -17.19 21.39 7.05
CA SER A 145 -18.28 21.66 8.00
C SER A 145 -19.19 22.80 7.54
N PHE A 146 -18.58 23.89 7.05
CA PHE A 146 -19.32 25.01 6.51
C PHE A 146 -20.20 24.61 5.31
N LEU A 147 -19.64 23.87 4.35
CA LEU A 147 -20.40 23.43 3.18
C LEU A 147 -21.53 22.49 3.58
N MET A 148 -21.28 21.53 4.48
CA MET A 148 -22.32 20.61 4.97
C MET A 148 -23.47 21.38 5.64
N ASP A 149 -23.18 22.37 6.46
CA ASP A 149 -24.21 23.21 7.12
C ASP A 149 -25.04 24.01 6.11
N GLN A 150 -24.42 24.49 5.03
CA GLN A 150 -25.12 25.23 3.98
C GLN A 150 -25.96 24.29 3.09
N ILE A 151 -25.43 23.11 2.75
CA ILE A 151 -26.14 22.12 1.94
C ILE A 151 -27.31 21.50 2.72
N ASN A 152 -27.16 21.25 4.03
CA ASN A 152 -28.24 20.73 4.88
C ASN A 152 -29.47 21.66 4.96
N LYS A 153 -29.34 22.95 4.60
CA LYS A 153 -30.46 23.90 4.56
C LYS A 153 -31.28 23.83 3.26
N ILE A 154 -30.80 23.09 2.26
CA ILE A 154 -31.48 22.93 0.97
C ILE A 154 -32.69 22.01 1.15
N ASP A 155 -33.83 22.43 0.61
CA ASP A 155 -35.06 21.64 0.65
C ASP A 155 -34.93 20.36 -0.18
N GLY A 156 -35.28 19.21 0.40
CA GLY A 156 -35.07 17.89 -0.19
C GLY A 156 -33.79 17.15 0.27
N VAL A 157 -32.87 17.83 0.97
CA VAL A 157 -31.71 17.18 1.61
C VAL A 157 -32.15 16.52 2.92
N ARG A 158 -31.74 15.26 3.12
CA ARG A 158 -31.98 14.50 4.35
C ARG A 158 -30.87 14.77 5.37
N PHE A 159 -29.62 14.58 4.95
CA PHE A 159 -28.42 14.98 5.68
C PHE A 159 -27.20 14.88 4.77
N CYS A 160 -26.16 15.62 5.12
CA CYS A 160 -24.82 15.47 4.55
C CYS A 160 -23.93 14.66 5.49
N PHE A 161 -22.98 13.92 4.95
CA PHE A 161 -21.93 13.26 5.72
C PHE A 161 -20.59 13.38 5.02
N ARG A 162 -19.52 13.30 5.80
CA ARG A 162 -18.16 13.38 5.29
C ARG A 162 -17.66 12.02 4.79
N ASP A 163 -17.12 12.02 3.58
CA ASP A 163 -16.49 10.88 2.93
C ASP A 163 -15.08 11.27 2.47
N GLY A 164 -14.12 11.25 3.40
CA GLY A 164 -12.75 11.68 3.15
C GLY A 164 -12.64 13.16 2.74
N ALA A 165 -12.24 13.40 1.50
CA ALA A 165 -12.17 14.71 0.84
C ALA A 165 -13.44 15.07 0.05
N SER A 166 -14.50 14.28 0.22
CA SER A 166 -15.79 14.47 -0.40
C SER A 166 -16.89 14.62 0.66
N ILE A 167 -18.01 15.19 0.26
CA ILE A 167 -19.25 15.24 1.04
C ILE A 167 -20.30 14.42 0.31
N GLY A 168 -20.84 13.39 0.97
CA GLY A 168 -22.02 12.68 0.51
C GLY A 168 -23.28 13.43 0.93
N VAL A 169 -24.16 13.75 -0.03
CA VAL A 169 -25.42 14.46 0.21
C VAL A 169 -26.57 13.50 -0.04
N VAL A 170 -27.22 13.05 1.03
CA VAL A 170 -28.34 12.10 0.96
C VAL A 170 -29.65 12.87 0.81
N THR A 171 -30.51 12.48 -0.13
CA THR A 171 -31.83 13.09 -0.35
C THR A 171 -32.96 12.22 0.19
N TRP A 172 -34.14 12.82 0.41
CA TRP A 172 -35.32 12.07 0.87
C TRP A 172 -35.85 11.10 -0.20
N SER A 173 -35.78 11.51 -1.46
CA SER A 173 -36.18 10.69 -2.59
C SER A 173 -35.29 10.90 -3.81
N LEU A 174 -35.42 10.02 -4.79
CA LEU A 174 -34.77 10.16 -6.10
C LEU A 174 -35.34 11.35 -6.91
N GLU A 175 -36.54 11.82 -6.57
CA GLU A 175 -37.20 12.95 -7.24
C GLU A 175 -36.64 14.30 -6.78
N ASP A 176 -36.11 14.37 -5.56
CA ASP A 176 -35.50 15.58 -5.01
C ASP A 176 -34.10 15.83 -5.57
N LEU A 177 -33.42 14.78 -6.05
CA LEU A 177 -32.02 14.82 -6.45
C LEU A 177 -31.70 15.88 -7.53
N PRO A 178 -32.50 16.07 -8.60
CA PRO A 178 -32.27 17.13 -9.60
C PRO A 178 -32.39 18.54 -9.03
N LYS A 179 -33.37 18.77 -8.13
CA LYS A 179 -33.56 20.07 -7.46
C LYS A 179 -32.37 20.35 -6.53
N VAL A 180 -32.04 19.39 -5.68
CA VAL A 180 -30.92 19.48 -4.73
C VAL A 180 -29.59 19.69 -5.45
N THR A 181 -29.29 18.94 -6.50
CA THR A 181 -28.05 19.09 -7.28
C THR A 181 -27.96 20.46 -7.97
N ALA A 182 -29.06 21.00 -8.49
CA ALA A 182 -29.09 22.35 -9.05
C ALA A 182 -28.82 23.42 -7.98
N GLU A 183 -29.43 23.30 -6.80
CA GLU A 183 -29.20 24.22 -5.68
C GLU A 183 -27.77 24.14 -5.12
N ILE A 184 -27.21 22.92 -4.99
CA ILE A 184 -25.81 22.72 -4.59
C ILE A 184 -24.86 23.34 -5.61
N ARG A 185 -25.10 23.16 -6.90
CA ARG A 185 -24.28 23.78 -7.95
C ARG A 185 -24.29 25.31 -7.83
N GLY A 186 -25.48 25.90 -7.61
CA GLY A 186 -25.61 27.33 -7.33
C GLY A 186 -24.84 27.75 -6.07
N LEU A 187 -24.88 26.94 -5.02
CA LEU A 187 -24.15 27.18 -3.78
C LEU A 187 -22.64 27.17 -3.98
N LEU A 188 -22.09 26.14 -4.62
CA LEU A 188 -20.66 26.02 -4.92
C LEU A 188 -20.17 27.14 -5.84
N HIS A 189 -21.02 27.66 -6.74
CA HIS A 189 -20.69 28.82 -7.56
C HIS A 189 -20.66 30.14 -6.80
N ARG A 190 -21.34 30.28 -5.66
CA ARG A 190 -21.33 31.51 -4.85
C ARG A 190 -20.08 31.66 -3.99
N TYR A 191 -19.48 30.54 -3.57
CA TYR A 191 -18.30 30.55 -2.72
C TYR A 191 -17.03 30.23 -3.52
N ARG A 192 -15.88 30.73 -3.07
CA ARG A 192 -14.57 30.42 -3.65
C ARG A 192 -13.55 30.21 -2.53
N ILE A 193 -12.49 29.48 -2.83
CA ILE A 193 -11.32 29.36 -1.97
C ILE A 193 -10.21 30.16 -2.63
N LEU A 194 -9.71 31.15 -1.91
CA LEU A 194 -8.47 31.85 -2.22
C LEU A 194 -7.32 30.98 -1.70
N ASP A 195 -6.55 30.43 -2.62
CA ASP A 195 -5.50 29.47 -2.38
C ASP A 195 -4.13 30.13 -2.61
N LEU A 196 -3.36 30.28 -1.54
CA LEU A 196 -2.01 30.83 -1.56
C LEU A 196 -1.02 29.70 -1.36
N ARG A 197 -0.20 29.46 -2.38
CA ARG A 197 0.74 28.35 -2.38
C ARG A 197 2.16 28.86 -2.59
N LEU A 198 3.04 28.52 -1.66
CA LEU A 198 4.46 28.82 -1.79
C LEU A 198 5.14 27.93 -2.83
N PRO A 199 6.26 28.41 -3.42
CA PRO A 199 7.14 27.58 -4.22
C PRO A 199 7.66 26.39 -3.42
N MET A 200 8.10 25.38 -4.14
CA MET A 200 8.57 24.11 -3.57
C MET A 200 9.70 24.35 -2.55
N GLY A 201 9.61 23.71 -1.38
CA GLY A 201 10.62 23.79 -0.33
C GLY A 201 10.64 25.10 0.49
N GLN A 202 9.68 26.00 0.28
CA GLN A 202 9.51 27.20 1.11
C GLN A 202 8.34 27.04 2.09
N GLU A 203 8.51 27.62 3.28
CA GLU A 203 7.53 27.66 4.37
C GLU A 203 7.28 29.12 4.76
N PHE A 204 6.08 29.41 5.25
CA PHE A 204 5.82 30.66 5.93
C PHE A 204 6.50 30.60 7.30
N ALA A 205 7.23 31.65 7.69
CA ALA A 205 7.83 31.71 9.03
C ALA A 205 6.76 31.61 10.15
N ASP A 206 5.55 32.10 9.87
CA ASP A 206 4.36 31.99 10.73
C ASP A 206 3.09 31.91 9.86
N ALA A 207 2.76 30.71 9.37
CA ALA A 207 1.57 30.51 8.53
C ALA A 207 0.24 30.91 9.20
N PRO A 208 0.03 30.65 10.51
CA PRO A 208 -1.14 31.17 11.22
C PRO A 208 -1.24 32.70 11.20
N ALA A 209 -0.14 33.42 11.42
CA ALA A 209 -0.15 34.88 11.40
C ALA A 209 -0.46 35.43 10.00
N VAL A 210 0.13 34.85 8.94
CA VAL A 210 -0.15 35.23 7.54
C VAL A 210 -1.62 34.97 7.19
N GLY A 211 -2.18 33.84 7.63
CA GLY A 211 -3.60 33.54 7.47
C GLY A 211 -4.51 34.56 8.15
N ALA A 212 -4.19 34.93 9.40
CA ALA A 212 -4.94 35.93 10.17
C ALA A 212 -4.88 37.32 9.53
N GLU A 213 -3.71 37.76 9.08
CA GLU A 213 -3.52 39.04 8.38
C GLU A 213 -4.32 39.11 7.07
N LEU A 214 -4.34 38.00 6.32
CA LEU A 214 -5.09 37.90 5.08
C LEU A 214 -6.60 37.98 5.33
N VAL A 215 -7.11 37.31 6.37
CA VAL A 215 -8.52 37.39 6.78
C VAL A 215 -8.89 38.84 7.12
N GLU A 216 -8.04 39.53 7.89
CA GLU A 216 -8.30 40.91 8.30
C GLU A 216 -8.25 41.89 7.12
N THR A 217 -7.30 41.69 6.20
CA THR A 217 -7.18 42.49 4.98
C THR A 217 -8.38 42.32 4.04
N LEU A 218 -8.89 41.09 3.90
CA LEU A 218 -10.09 40.82 3.12
C LEU A 218 -11.34 41.46 3.75
N ARG A 219 -11.46 41.43 5.09
CA ARG A 219 -12.57 42.06 5.82
C ARG A 219 -12.57 43.59 5.72
N ARG A 220 -11.41 44.22 5.59
CA ARG A 220 -11.30 45.68 5.35
C ARG A 220 -11.87 46.10 3.99
N HIS A 221 -11.79 45.21 2.99
CA HIS A 221 -12.23 45.50 1.61
C HIS A 221 -13.68 45.09 1.33
N SER A 222 -14.26 44.19 2.13
CA SER A 222 -15.66 43.76 1.98
C SER A 222 -16.21 43.15 3.27
N HIS A 223 -17.51 43.36 3.53
CA HIS A 223 -18.23 42.77 4.66
C HIS A 223 -18.71 41.33 4.42
N GLY A 224 -18.19 40.68 3.37
CA GLY A 224 -18.52 39.30 3.00
C GLY A 224 -17.98 38.25 3.96
N LEU A 225 -18.41 37.00 3.76
CA LEU A 225 -17.88 35.85 4.50
C LEU A 225 -16.38 35.67 4.17
N VAL A 226 -15.54 35.72 5.20
CA VAL A 226 -14.11 35.38 5.12
C VAL A 226 -13.77 34.43 6.25
N LYS A 227 -13.35 33.22 5.91
CA LYS A 227 -13.00 32.18 6.89
C LYS A 227 -11.71 31.48 6.49
N ASP A 228 -10.77 31.42 7.42
CA ASP A 228 -9.58 30.58 7.25
C ASP A 228 -9.97 29.09 7.32
N ILE A 229 -9.56 28.33 6.30
CA ILE A 229 -9.81 26.89 6.17
C ILE A 229 -8.50 26.10 6.10
N THR A 230 -7.37 26.75 6.37
CA THR A 230 -6.03 26.17 6.33
C THR A 230 -5.91 25.06 7.36
N SER A 231 -5.39 23.90 6.93
CA SER A 231 -5.12 22.77 7.83
C SER A 231 -3.66 22.83 8.30
N TYR A 232 -3.42 23.66 9.31
CA TYR A 232 -2.10 23.77 9.95
C TYR A 232 -1.67 22.41 10.53
N GLY A 233 -0.45 21.96 10.21
CA GLY A 233 0.17 20.77 10.80
C GLY A 233 -0.08 19.43 10.10
N ARG A 234 -0.92 19.31 9.06
CA ARG A 234 -1.13 18.00 8.39
C ARG A 234 0.03 17.55 7.48
N ASN A 235 0.94 18.46 7.16
CA ASN A 235 2.19 18.17 6.45
C ASN A 235 3.37 17.85 7.39
N SER A 236 3.19 17.88 8.73
CA SER A 236 4.26 17.53 9.68
C SER A 236 4.68 16.07 9.52
N ASP A 237 3.74 15.14 9.40
CA ASP A 237 4.07 13.71 9.33
C ASP A 237 4.85 13.36 8.06
N LEU A 238 4.50 14.00 6.93
CA LEU A 238 5.25 13.86 5.68
C LEU A 238 6.64 14.51 5.80
N LYS A 239 6.74 15.66 6.48
CA LYS A 239 8.01 16.36 6.76
C LYS A 239 8.90 15.53 7.67
N ASP A 240 8.36 14.95 8.75
CA ASP A 240 9.06 14.10 9.70
C ASP A 240 9.53 12.81 9.03
N LEU A 241 8.69 12.22 8.17
CA LEU A 241 9.06 11.10 7.33
C LEU A 241 10.19 11.48 6.36
N MET A 242 10.09 12.61 5.66
CA MET A 242 11.14 13.05 4.73
C MET A 242 12.44 13.42 5.44
N ALA A 243 12.38 14.05 6.62
CA ALA A 243 13.54 14.31 7.47
C ALA A 243 14.18 13.01 7.92
N THR A 244 13.37 12.02 8.32
CA THR A 244 13.83 10.67 8.66
C THR A 244 14.49 10.00 7.46
N LEU A 245 13.91 10.09 6.26
CA LEU A 245 14.48 9.53 5.03
C LEU A 245 15.78 10.24 4.61
N ALA A 246 15.87 11.56 4.83
CA ALA A 246 17.09 12.32 4.57
C ALA A 246 18.23 11.93 5.52
N GLU A 247 17.93 11.75 6.82
CA GLU A 247 18.90 11.27 7.80
C GLU A 247 19.29 9.80 7.54
N MET A 248 18.33 8.94 7.19
CA MET A 248 18.61 7.57 6.76
C MET A 248 19.49 7.54 5.51
N LYS A 249 19.25 8.43 4.53
CA LYS A 249 20.11 8.56 3.35
C LYS A 249 21.54 8.94 3.75
N LYS A 250 21.72 9.97 4.58
CA LYS A 250 23.06 10.39 5.06
C LYS A 250 23.78 9.24 5.76
N PHE A 251 23.07 8.54 6.64
CA PHE A 251 23.60 7.37 7.35
C PHE A 251 24.05 6.28 6.37
N LEU A 252 23.20 5.88 5.41
CA LEU A 252 23.54 4.86 4.42
C LEU A 252 24.70 5.29 3.52
N GLN A 253 24.76 6.56 3.12
CA GLN A 253 25.86 7.09 2.30
C GLN A 253 27.22 7.08 3.02
N TYR A 254 27.23 7.15 4.36
CA TYR A 254 28.47 7.04 5.13
C TYR A 254 29.06 5.62 5.06
N TYR A 255 28.20 4.60 5.11
CA TYR A 255 28.61 3.19 5.05
C TYR A 255 28.73 2.62 3.63
N ALA A 256 28.28 3.35 2.61
CA ALA A 256 28.39 2.94 1.22
C ALA A 256 29.86 2.84 0.79
N ALA A 257 30.19 1.79 0.03
CA ALA A 257 31.51 1.65 -0.55
C ALA A 257 31.75 2.74 -1.60
N LYS A 258 32.88 3.45 -1.46
CA LYS A 258 33.28 4.56 -2.33
C LYS A 258 34.46 4.14 -3.19
N ALA A 259 34.36 4.42 -4.49
CA ALA A 259 35.42 4.23 -5.45
C ALA A 259 36.03 5.58 -5.83
N THR A 260 37.33 5.74 -5.58
CA THR A 260 38.11 6.88 -6.07
C THR A 260 38.75 6.47 -7.38
N ILE A 261 38.32 7.13 -8.46
CA ILE A 261 38.71 6.85 -9.84
C ILE A 261 39.68 7.92 -10.30
N THR A 262 40.80 7.50 -10.89
CA THR A 262 41.76 8.38 -11.56
C THR A 262 41.66 8.13 -13.06
N THR A 263 41.25 9.12 -13.84
CA THR A 263 41.02 9.00 -15.28
C THR A 263 42.31 9.12 -16.08
N GLY A 264 42.38 8.43 -17.22
CA GLY A 264 43.44 8.59 -18.22
C GLY A 264 43.35 9.92 -18.99
N GLN A 265 44.41 10.30 -19.71
CA GLN A 265 44.41 11.54 -20.48
C GLN A 265 43.32 11.54 -21.57
N GLY A 266 42.51 12.61 -21.62
CA GLY A 266 41.42 12.78 -22.59
C GLY A 266 40.07 12.15 -22.20
N VAL A 267 39.95 11.53 -21.02
CA VAL A 267 38.69 10.94 -20.53
C VAL A 267 37.98 11.90 -19.56
N THR A 268 36.78 12.34 -19.93
CA THR A 268 35.90 13.16 -19.08
C THR A 268 34.72 12.33 -18.57
N LEU A 269 34.57 12.22 -17.25
CA LEU A 269 33.39 11.64 -16.58
C LEU A 269 32.47 12.77 -16.09
N LYS A 270 31.17 12.50 -15.99
CA LYS A 270 30.17 13.41 -15.42
C LYS A 270 29.47 12.76 -14.22
N PRO A 271 29.00 13.56 -13.24
CA PRO A 271 28.10 13.06 -12.21
C PRO A 271 26.87 12.38 -12.86
N GLY A 272 26.51 11.20 -12.36
CA GLY A 272 25.46 10.34 -12.91
C GLY A 272 25.92 9.32 -13.95
N ASP A 273 27.17 9.39 -14.43
CA ASP A 273 27.74 8.34 -15.29
C ASP A 273 27.94 7.04 -14.47
N THR A 274 27.78 5.89 -15.11
CA THR A 274 28.09 4.59 -14.51
C THR A 274 29.34 3.99 -15.13
N VAL A 275 30.22 3.43 -14.29
CA VAL A 275 31.46 2.75 -14.70
C VAL A 275 31.55 1.37 -14.07
N ILE A 276 32.28 0.47 -14.73
CA ILE A 276 32.53 -0.88 -14.24
C ILE A 276 33.99 -0.98 -13.77
N LEU A 277 34.19 -1.50 -12.57
CA LEU A 277 35.51 -1.80 -12.02
C LEU A 277 35.77 -3.30 -12.13
N ARG A 278 36.93 -3.67 -12.68
CA ARG A 278 37.39 -5.06 -12.75
C ARG A 278 38.74 -5.21 -12.03
N SER A 279 38.85 -6.25 -11.21
CA SER A 279 40.13 -6.61 -10.58
C SER A 279 40.96 -7.51 -11.50
N HIS A 280 42.28 -7.48 -11.31
CA HIS A 280 43.20 -8.34 -12.06
C HIS A 280 43.25 -9.72 -11.40
N GLY A 281 42.55 -10.71 -11.98
CA GLY A 281 42.59 -12.11 -11.54
C GLY A 281 41.35 -12.65 -10.83
N THR A 282 40.32 -11.84 -10.59
CA THR A 282 39.00 -12.28 -10.09
C THR A 282 37.89 -11.85 -11.04
N ALA A 283 36.84 -12.67 -11.15
CA ALA A 283 35.67 -12.43 -12.00
C ALA A 283 34.66 -11.42 -11.42
N SER A 284 34.99 -10.81 -10.28
CA SER A 284 34.09 -9.89 -9.57
C SER A 284 34.14 -8.49 -10.20
N GLU A 285 33.01 -8.10 -10.80
CA GLU A 285 32.77 -6.77 -11.37
C GLU A 285 32.02 -5.90 -10.36
N LEU A 286 32.46 -4.65 -10.17
CA LEU A 286 31.72 -3.67 -9.37
C LEU A 286 31.15 -2.59 -10.28
N GLU A 287 29.88 -2.29 -10.12
CA GLU A 287 29.22 -1.18 -10.82
C GLU A 287 29.23 0.05 -9.92
N VAL A 288 29.71 1.17 -10.45
CA VAL A 288 29.92 2.41 -9.70
C VAL A 288 29.25 3.57 -10.42
N GLU A 289 28.43 4.32 -9.69
CA GLU A 289 27.83 5.56 -10.16
C GLU A 289 28.68 6.76 -9.71
N ILE A 290 29.09 7.61 -10.65
CA ILE A 290 29.90 8.80 -10.39
C ILE A 290 29.07 9.86 -9.67
N ARG A 291 29.55 10.36 -8.54
CA ARG A 291 28.88 11.38 -7.72
C ARG A 291 29.55 12.74 -7.83
N GLU A 292 30.88 12.76 -7.79
CA GLU A 292 31.67 13.99 -7.88
C GLU A 292 32.82 13.82 -8.87
N VAL A 293 33.14 14.89 -9.61
CA VAL A 293 34.24 14.92 -10.57
C VAL A 293 35.06 16.18 -10.36
N ASN A 294 36.34 16.01 -10.04
CA ASN A 294 37.32 17.06 -9.82
C ASN A 294 38.53 16.84 -10.74
N GLY A 295 38.47 17.40 -11.95
CA GLY A 295 39.53 17.27 -12.95
C GLY A 295 39.74 15.81 -13.38
N SER A 296 40.91 15.24 -13.09
CA SER A 296 41.26 13.85 -13.40
C SER A 296 40.89 12.85 -12.30
N ARG A 297 40.28 13.29 -11.20
CA ARG A 297 39.75 12.41 -10.15
C ARG A 297 38.24 12.47 -10.12
N ALA A 298 37.60 11.32 -10.03
CA ALA A 298 36.17 11.18 -9.79
C ALA A 298 35.94 10.30 -8.57
N THR A 299 34.88 10.60 -7.82
CA THR A 299 34.43 9.78 -6.70
C THR A 299 33.07 9.23 -7.05
N GLY A 300 32.93 7.91 -6.97
CA GLY A 300 31.68 7.21 -7.22
C GLY A 300 31.28 6.30 -6.06
N MET A 301 30.01 5.94 -6.04
CA MET A 301 29.43 5.02 -5.07
C MET A 301 29.17 3.66 -5.75
N VAL A 302 29.56 2.57 -5.09
CA VAL A 302 29.26 1.22 -5.57
C VAL A 302 27.75 0.98 -5.45
N ILE A 303 27.11 0.64 -6.57
CA ILE A 303 25.67 0.37 -6.66
C ILE A 303 25.35 -1.12 -6.89
N ALA A 304 26.32 -1.90 -7.39
CA ALA A 304 26.21 -3.36 -7.51
C ALA A 304 27.59 -4.04 -7.39
N GLY A 305 27.58 -5.28 -6.89
CA GLY A 305 28.78 -6.11 -6.70
C GLY A 305 29.26 -6.17 -5.23
N ASP A 306 29.99 -7.24 -4.89
CA ASP A 306 30.49 -7.48 -3.52
C ASP A 306 31.92 -6.96 -3.34
N VAL A 307 32.08 -6.05 -2.40
CA VAL A 307 33.37 -5.42 -2.08
C VAL A 307 34.22 -6.34 -1.19
N GLN A 308 33.70 -7.46 -0.64
CA GLN A 308 34.48 -8.35 0.24
C GLN A 308 35.71 -8.96 -0.44
N GLU A 309 35.62 -9.31 -1.72
CA GLU A 309 36.77 -9.79 -2.50
C GLU A 309 37.67 -8.65 -3.00
N ALA A 310 37.17 -7.42 -2.97
CA ALA A 310 37.79 -6.23 -3.54
C ALA A 310 38.81 -5.54 -2.60
N VAL A 311 38.67 -5.69 -1.27
CA VAL A 311 39.56 -5.06 -0.27
C VAL A 311 41.01 -5.53 -0.40
N ASN A 312 41.22 -6.77 -0.85
CA ASN A 312 42.54 -7.36 -1.00
C ASN A 312 43.20 -7.02 -2.35
N SER A 313 42.52 -6.27 -3.22
CA SER A 313 43.05 -5.83 -4.51
C SER A 313 43.48 -4.36 -4.44
N PRO A 314 44.78 -4.03 -4.61
CA PRO A 314 45.28 -2.67 -4.42
C PRO A 314 44.81 -1.67 -5.50
N SER A 315 44.30 -2.13 -6.65
CA SER A 315 43.82 -1.27 -7.73
C SER A 315 42.90 -2.01 -8.70
N PHE A 316 41.83 -1.35 -9.15
CA PHE A 316 40.90 -1.81 -10.17
C PHE A 316 41.15 -1.11 -11.51
N ALA A 317 40.92 -1.79 -12.63
CA ALA A 317 40.82 -1.15 -13.93
C ALA A 317 39.37 -0.66 -14.14
N VAL A 318 39.23 0.59 -14.62
CA VAL A 318 37.94 1.25 -14.82
C VAL A 318 37.54 1.15 -16.28
N TYR A 319 36.31 0.72 -16.55
CA TYR A 319 35.72 0.59 -17.87
C TYR A 319 34.43 1.41 -17.97
N GLY A 320 34.12 1.93 -19.15
CA GLY A 320 32.87 2.63 -19.39
C GLY A 320 31.68 1.68 -19.47
N THR A 321 30.47 2.24 -19.41
CA THR A 321 29.22 1.53 -19.74
C THR A 321 28.72 2.01 -21.12
N GLY A 322 27.85 1.24 -21.80
CA GLY A 322 27.33 1.58 -23.14
C GLY A 322 28.36 1.41 -24.28
N ASP A 323 28.45 2.38 -25.19
CA ASP A 323 29.33 2.37 -26.39
C ASP A 323 30.84 2.31 -26.07
N ARG A 324 31.22 2.45 -24.80
CA ARG A 324 32.61 2.42 -24.31
C ARG A 324 32.91 1.22 -23.40
N LYS A 325 32.15 0.13 -23.52
CA LYS A 325 32.22 -1.05 -22.63
C LYS A 325 33.60 -1.69 -22.48
N ASP A 326 34.44 -1.57 -23.52
CA ASP A 326 35.80 -2.14 -23.55
C ASP A 326 36.91 -1.08 -23.45
N ALA A 327 36.56 0.22 -23.39
CA ALA A 327 37.53 1.29 -23.28
C ALA A 327 37.98 1.45 -21.82
N ARG A 328 39.27 1.22 -21.57
CA ARG A 328 39.88 1.45 -20.26
C ARG A 328 39.93 2.96 -19.99
N LEU A 329 39.16 3.41 -19.01
CA LEU A 329 38.99 4.81 -18.63
C LEU A 329 40.01 5.27 -17.58
N GLY A 330 40.60 4.34 -16.83
CA GLY A 330 41.55 4.67 -15.76
C GLY A 330 41.78 3.55 -14.76
N THR A 331 42.18 3.94 -13.55
CA THR A 331 42.33 3.06 -12.38
C THR A 331 41.49 3.55 -11.22
N ALA A 332 41.05 2.64 -10.35
CA ALA A 332 40.27 2.99 -9.16
C ALA A 332 40.73 2.25 -7.92
N THR A 333 40.49 2.86 -6.77
CA THR A 333 40.63 2.26 -5.44
C THR A 333 39.28 2.29 -4.75
N VAL A 334 38.85 1.15 -4.19
CA VAL A 334 37.57 1.04 -3.48
C VAL A 334 37.85 1.04 -1.98
N THR A 335 37.03 1.78 -1.24
CA THR A 335 37.10 1.89 0.22
C THR A 335 35.72 1.66 0.83
N SER A 336 35.64 0.87 1.89
CA SER A 336 34.41 0.63 2.65
C SER A 336 34.70 0.80 4.14
N GLU A 337 34.02 1.79 4.76
CA GLU A 337 34.17 2.07 6.18
C GLU A 337 33.61 0.93 7.04
N ARG A 338 32.55 0.28 6.57
CA ARG A 338 31.95 -0.91 7.19
C ARG A 338 32.95 -2.07 7.27
N GLN A 339 33.70 -2.33 6.19
CA GLN A 339 34.69 -3.40 6.19
C GLN A 339 35.88 -3.09 7.09
N ARG A 340 36.35 -1.84 7.11
CA ARG A 340 37.39 -1.40 8.06
C ARG A 340 36.97 -1.59 9.51
N LEU A 341 35.73 -1.22 9.85
CA LEU A 341 35.17 -1.44 11.19
C LEU A 341 35.02 -2.92 11.52
N THR A 342 34.49 -3.72 10.59
CA THR A 342 34.37 -5.18 10.77
C THR A 342 35.74 -5.83 11.01
N GLU A 343 36.75 -5.46 10.22
CA GLU A 343 38.10 -5.98 10.33
C GLU A 343 38.76 -5.54 11.65
N ALA A 344 38.67 -4.26 12.01
CA ALA A 344 39.19 -3.76 13.28
C ALA A 344 38.55 -4.45 14.49
N VAL A 345 37.24 -4.71 14.45
CA VAL A 345 36.54 -5.44 15.53
C VAL A 345 36.95 -6.92 15.55
N ASN A 346 37.09 -7.57 14.39
CA ASN A 346 37.58 -8.95 14.31
C ASN A 346 39.00 -9.08 14.86
N GLN A 347 39.89 -8.15 14.50
CA GLN A 347 41.25 -8.08 15.04
C GLN A 347 41.24 -7.83 16.54
N GLY A 348 40.38 -6.93 17.04
CA GLY A 348 40.18 -6.72 18.47
C GLY A 348 39.73 -7.99 19.21
N ILE A 349 38.77 -8.73 18.65
CA ILE A 349 38.32 -10.02 19.19
C ILE A 349 39.48 -11.04 19.21
N ALA A 350 40.26 -11.11 18.14
CA ALA A 350 41.40 -12.02 18.05
C ALA A 350 42.46 -11.68 19.11
N LEU A 351 42.82 -10.40 19.26
CA LEU A 351 43.80 -9.92 20.23
C LEU A 351 43.35 -10.18 21.69
N VAL A 352 42.08 -9.98 22.01
CA VAL A 352 41.55 -10.26 23.36
C VAL A 352 41.59 -11.76 23.68
N LYS A 353 41.24 -12.62 22.70
CA LYS A 353 41.36 -14.08 22.86
C LYS A 353 42.81 -14.53 23.04
N GLU A 354 43.71 -13.96 22.25
CA GLU A 354 45.14 -14.23 22.35
C GLU A 354 45.71 -13.79 23.71
N LEU A 355 45.30 -12.62 24.21
CA LEU A 355 45.71 -12.11 25.52
C LEU A 355 45.31 -13.05 26.67
N GLU A 356 44.11 -13.63 26.65
CA GLU A 356 43.63 -14.56 27.68
C GLU A 356 44.44 -15.86 27.70
N VAL A 357 44.66 -16.46 26.53
CA VAL A 357 45.47 -17.68 26.38
C VAL A 357 46.89 -17.42 26.88
N THR A 358 47.47 -16.28 26.51
CA THR A 358 48.84 -15.98 26.93
C THR A 358 48.96 -15.61 28.41
N ALA A 359 48.00 -14.89 28.99
CA ALA A 359 48.01 -14.61 30.42
C ALA A 359 47.98 -15.91 31.26
N SER A 360 47.22 -16.92 30.81
CA SER A 360 47.20 -18.25 31.43
C SER A 360 48.55 -18.96 31.33
N HIS A 361 49.11 -19.07 30.13
CA HIS A 361 50.41 -19.74 29.92
C HIS A 361 51.56 -19.04 30.68
N GLY A 362 51.54 -17.70 30.76
CA GLY A 362 52.53 -16.94 31.54
C GLY A 362 52.45 -17.19 33.05
N ALA A 363 51.24 -17.35 33.60
CA ALA A 363 51.04 -17.64 35.03
C ALA A 363 51.55 -19.05 35.41
N ASP A 364 51.32 -20.03 34.55
CA ASP A 364 51.84 -21.40 34.73
C ASP A 364 53.38 -21.42 34.73
N ALA A 365 53.97 -20.66 33.80
CA ALA A 365 55.41 -20.52 33.68
C ALA A 365 56.05 -19.86 34.92
N LEU A 366 55.48 -18.76 35.43
CA LEU A 366 55.96 -18.11 36.66
C LEU A 366 55.84 -19.01 37.89
N SER A 367 54.78 -19.82 37.97
CA SER A 367 54.58 -20.79 39.05
C SER A 367 55.65 -21.89 39.03
N GLY A 368 56.05 -22.34 37.84
CA GLY A 368 57.19 -23.23 37.64
C GLY A 368 58.49 -22.61 38.13
N ALA A 369 58.79 -21.38 37.71
CA ALA A 369 60.03 -20.68 38.10
C ALA A 369 60.12 -20.47 39.61
N ARG A 370 59.01 -20.12 40.27
CA ARG A 370 58.94 -19.97 41.72
C ARG A 370 59.27 -21.28 42.44
N ARG A 371 58.70 -22.40 41.98
CA ARG A 371 58.97 -23.73 42.54
C ARG A 371 60.46 -24.10 42.42
N THR A 372 61.11 -23.72 41.33
CA THR A 372 62.56 -23.92 41.15
C THR A 372 63.38 -23.06 42.11
N ILE A 373 62.98 -21.80 42.34
CA ILE A 373 63.64 -20.95 43.34
C ILE A 373 63.40 -21.45 44.77
N GLU A 374 62.26 -22.05 45.08
CA GLU A 374 62.00 -22.65 46.39
C GLU A 374 62.90 -23.87 46.66
N MET A 375 63.28 -24.63 45.63
CA MET A 375 64.25 -25.73 45.74
C MET A 375 65.69 -25.27 46.01
N TYR A 376 66.00 -23.97 45.87
CA TYR A 376 67.34 -23.43 46.05
C TYR A 376 67.90 -23.68 47.45
N ASP A 377 67.10 -23.45 48.50
CA ASP A 377 67.56 -23.58 49.89
C ASP A 377 67.89 -25.05 50.23
N ASP A 378 67.14 -25.99 49.64
CA ASP A 378 67.39 -27.42 49.76
C ASP A 378 68.68 -27.83 49.04
N VAL A 379 68.91 -27.32 47.82
CA VAL A 379 70.14 -27.56 47.06
C VAL A 379 71.35 -27.02 47.82
N LEU A 380 71.28 -25.80 48.34
CA LEU A 380 72.34 -25.19 49.13
C LEU A 380 72.65 -26.05 50.38
N SER A 381 71.61 -26.46 51.10
CA SER A 381 71.76 -27.27 52.31
C SER A 381 72.42 -28.63 52.05
N GLN A 382 72.04 -29.32 50.97
CA GLN A 382 72.64 -30.59 50.58
C GLN A 382 74.08 -30.43 50.07
N LEU A 383 74.38 -29.35 49.36
CA LEU A 383 75.75 -29.05 48.91
C LEU A 383 76.68 -28.71 50.08
N VAL A 384 76.21 -27.94 51.08
CA VAL A 384 76.97 -27.73 52.33
C VAL A 384 77.22 -29.06 53.03
N ALA A 385 76.22 -29.94 53.10
CA ALA A 385 76.37 -31.26 53.72
C ALA A 385 77.37 -32.15 52.95
N ALA A 386 77.37 -32.09 51.62
CA ALA A 386 78.32 -32.79 50.77
C ALA A 386 79.75 -32.23 50.91
N GLN A 387 79.91 -30.90 50.94
CA GLN A 387 81.20 -30.25 51.18
C GLN A 387 81.78 -30.67 52.54
N ARG A 388 80.99 -30.61 53.61
CA ARG A 388 81.44 -31.04 54.95
C ARG A 388 81.85 -32.51 54.98
N ALA A 389 81.13 -33.37 54.26
CA ALA A 389 81.48 -34.78 54.13
C ALA A 389 82.81 -34.96 53.37
N LEU A 390 83.01 -34.22 52.28
CA LEU A 390 84.26 -34.22 51.51
C LEU A 390 85.45 -33.66 52.31
N GLU A 391 85.26 -32.61 53.11
CA GLU A 391 86.28 -32.05 54.00
C GLU A 391 86.65 -33.02 55.12
N THR A 392 85.65 -33.63 55.77
CA THR A 392 85.87 -34.65 56.82
C THR A 392 86.64 -35.85 56.26
N PHE A 393 86.30 -36.28 55.04
CA PHE A 393 86.97 -37.35 54.33
C PHE A 393 88.40 -36.97 53.93
N ARG A 394 88.61 -35.76 53.39
CA ARG A 394 89.95 -35.21 53.06
C ARG A 394 90.84 -35.13 54.30
N ASP A 395 90.34 -34.61 55.41
CA ASP A 395 91.12 -34.43 56.63
C ASP A 395 91.46 -35.77 57.28
N GLY A 396 90.59 -36.79 57.11
CA GLY A 396 90.87 -38.18 57.45
C GLY A 396 91.99 -38.82 56.62
N ILE A 397 92.17 -38.39 55.37
CA ILE A 397 93.27 -38.80 54.48
C ILE A 397 94.57 -38.04 54.82
N VAL A 398 94.51 -36.73 55.05
CA VAL A 398 95.66 -35.84 55.31
C VAL A 398 96.28 -36.08 56.70
N GLY A 399 95.50 -36.56 57.68
CA GLY A 399 95.96 -36.90 59.04
C GLY A 399 96.95 -38.09 59.15
N GLY A 400 97.58 -38.51 58.05
CA GLY A 400 98.70 -39.46 58.05
C GLY A 400 98.32 -40.95 57.94
N ARG A 401 97.11 -41.30 57.50
CA ARG A 401 96.75 -42.71 57.24
C ARG A 401 97.10 -43.12 55.80
N PRO A 402 97.64 -44.33 55.57
CA PRO A 402 97.95 -44.81 54.23
C PRO A 402 96.66 -44.95 53.38
N PRO A 403 96.71 -44.60 52.07
CA PRO A 403 95.56 -44.67 51.18
C PRO A 403 94.99 -46.09 51.11
N GLY A 404 93.66 -46.23 51.25
CA GLY A 404 92.94 -47.50 51.13
C GLY A 404 92.47 -48.17 52.42
N LYS A 405 92.69 -47.59 53.61
CA LYS A 405 92.22 -48.11 54.92
C LYS A 405 91.33 -47.14 55.71
N GLU A 406 90.42 -46.43 55.06
CA GLU A 406 89.37 -45.67 55.76
C GLU A 406 88.26 -46.61 56.28
N PRO A 407 87.57 -46.25 57.38
CA PRO A 407 86.40 -47.00 57.85
C PRO A 407 85.32 -47.06 56.75
N ALA A 408 84.75 -48.25 56.50
CA ALA A 408 83.64 -48.41 55.55
C ALA A 408 82.49 -47.42 55.82
N ARG A 409 82.25 -47.13 57.10
CA ARG A 409 81.25 -46.14 57.56
C ARG A 409 81.45 -44.72 57.02
N ASP A 410 82.70 -44.27 56.85
CA ASP A 410 82.99 -42.91 56.38
C ASP A 410 82.86 -42.82 54.84
N LYS A 411 83.21 -43.89 54.13
CA LYS A 411 82.99 -44.05 52.70
C LYS A 411 81.51 -44.13 52.34
N ASP A 412 80.75 -44.95 53.07
CA ASP A 412 79.31 -45.11 52.85
C ASP A 412 78.54 -43.81 53.17
N LEU A 413 78.95 -43.09 54.22
CA LEU A 413 78.38 -41.79 54.56
C LEU A 413 78.70 -40.73 53.50
N LEU A 414 79.92 -40.71 52.97
CA LEU A 414 80.30 -39.81 51.88
C LEU A 414 79.48 -40.11 50.62
N LYS A 415 79.38 -41.39 50.24
CA LYS A 415 78.59 -41.85 49.09
C LYS A 415 77.12 -41.45 49.22
N ASP A 416 76.49 -41.77 50.33
CA ASP A 416 75.09 -41.42 50.62
C ASP A 416 74.84 -39.89 50.65
N ARG A 417 75.83 -39.09 51.06
CA ARG A 417 75.75 -37.62 51.00
C ARG A 417 75.95 -37.07 49.58
N LEU A 418 76.89 -37.63 48.81
CA LEU A 418 77.14 -37.27 47.43
C LEU A 418 75.97 -37.66 46.53
N ASP A 419 75.41 -38.86 46.66
CA ASP A 419 74.27 -39.34 45.87
C ASP A 419 73.01 -38.49 46.14
N ARG A 420 72.79 -38.06 47.39
CA ARG A 420 71.73 -37.10 47.72
C ARG A 420 71.97 -35.73 47.10
N ALA A 421 73.23 -35.26 47.09
CA ALA A 421 73.59 -33.98 46.48
C ALA A 421 73.47 -34.02 44.94
N VAL A 422 73.92 -35.11 44.30
CA VAL A 422 73.73 -35.36 42.86
C VAL A 422 72.24 -35.37 42.55
N GLY A 423 71.45 -36.18 43.26
CA GLY A 423 70.02 -36.32 43.00
C GLY A 423 69.24 -35.01 43.18
N ILE A 424 69.61 -34.15 44.14
CA ILE A 424 68.94 -32.84 44.29
C ILE A 424 69.39 -31.82 43.26
N VAL A 425 70.68 -31.81 42.90
CA VAL A 425 71.22 -30.94 41.84
C VAL A 425 70.66 -31.33 40.47
N GLU A 426 70.46 -32.61 40.21
CA GLU A 426 69.79 -33.10 38.99
C GLU A 426 68.33 -32.72 38.94
N ARG A 427 67.58 -32.88 40.05
CA ARG A 427 66.19 -32.40 40.12
C ARG A 427 66.11 -30.89 39.95
N PHE A 428 67.06 -30.13 40.49
CA PHE A 428 67.14 -28.68 40.30
C PHE A 428 67.47 -28.31 38.85
N ALA A 429 68.45 -28.98 38.23
CA ALA A 429 68.80 -28.77 36.82
C ALA A 429 67.66 -29.17 35.87
N SER A 430 66.96 -30.28 36.16
CA SER A 430 65.79 -30.73 35.42
C SER A 430 64.59 -29.79 35.61
N SER A 431 64.39 -29.25 36.82
CA SER A 431 63.39 -28.20 37.05
C SER A 431 63.72 -26.93 36.25
N LEU A 432 64.99 -26.51 36.19
CA LEU A 432 65.42 -25.40 35.33
C LEU A 432 65.30 -25.70 33.83
N GLU A 433 65.31 -26.97 33.42
CA GLU A 433 65.08 -27.39 32.04
C GLU A 433 63.60 -27.33 31.65
N THR A 434 62.68 -27.61 32.58
CA THR A 434 61.25 -27.37 32.35
C THR A 434 60.93 -25.87 32.13
N LEU A 435 61.85 -24.97 32.51
CA LEU A 435 61.78 -23.53 32.25
C LEU A 435 62.31 -23.13 30.86
N ASP A 436 62.82 -24.04 30.04
CA ASP A 436 63.11 -23.79 28.61
C ASP A 436 61.83 -23.40 27.84
N PHE A 437 60.68 -23.83 28.36
CA PHE A 437 59.34 -23.38 27.91
C PHE A 437 59.13 -21.88 28.14
N LEU A 438 59.67 -21.33 29.24
CA LEU A 438 59.60 -19.93 29.62
C LEU A 438 60.43 -19.06 28.66
N ASP A 439 61.63 -19.55 28.27
CA ASP A 439 62.48 -18.91 27.26
C ASP A 439 61.80 -18.88 25.87
N ARG A 440 61.25 -20.01 25.42
CA ARG A 440 60.59 -20.10 24.10
C ARG A 440 59.32 -19.25 23.99
N GLN A 441 58.44 -19.32 24.99
CA GLN A 441 57.17 -18.58 24.96
C GLN A 441 57.38 -17.07 25.14
N LEU A 442 58.32 -16.63 25.98
CA LEU A 442 58.62 -15.20 26.13
C LEU A 442 59.34 -14.62 24.91
N SER A 443 60.13 -15.43 24.19
CA SER A 443 60.77 -15.01 22.94
C SER A 443 59.75 -14.73 21.82
N GLU A 444 58.64 -15.47 21.82
CA GLU A 444 57.55 -15.31 20.84
C GLU A 444 56.63 -14.12 21.20
N PHE A 445 56.59 -13.73 22.48
CA PHE A 445 55.66 -12.74 23.02
C PHE A 445 56.20 -11.30 23.15
N ILE A 446 57.51 -11.08 22.99
CA ILE A 446 58.10 -9.72 23.07
C ILE A 446 58.30 -9.19 21.64
N PRO A 447 57.36 -8.39 21.09
CA PRO A 447 57.64 -7.59 19.91
C PRO A 447 58.82 -6.66 20.19
N GLN A 448 59.64 -6.37 19.16
CA GLN A 448 60.86 -5.57 19.28
C GLN A 448 60.67 -4.08 19.66
N GLU A 449 59.48 -3.68 20.14
CA GLU A 449 59.18 -2.31 20.59
C GLU A 449 58.53 -2.26 21.99
N PRO A 450 58.76 -1.18 22.78
CA PRO A 450 59.01 -1.30 24.21
C PRO A 450 57.83 -0.90 25.12
N GLY A 451 57.58 -1.69 26.17
CA GLY A 451 56.96 -1.26 27.42
C GLY A 451 57.95 -1.39 28.60
N PRO A 452 57.99 -0.47 29.58
CA PRO A 452 59.17 -0.27 30.44
C PRO A 452 59.38 -1.30 31.58
N GLY A 453 58.51 -2.30 31.77
CA GLY A 453 58.54 -3.15 32.98
C GLY A 453 58.78 -4.65 32.74
N LEU A 454 57.95 -5.27 31.90
CA LEU A 454 57.86 -6.74 31.80
C LEU A 454 59.01 -7.38 31.02
N SER A 455 59.41 -6.82 29.88
CA SER A 455 60.44 -7.39 29.01
C SER A 455 61.85 -7.38 29.63
N ARG A 456 62.18 -6.32 30.36
CA ARG A 456 63.49 -6.15 31.00
C ARG A 456 63.70 -7.14 32.15
N ASN A 457 62.66 -7.36 32.96
CA ASN A 457 62.71 -8.28 34.08
C ASN A 457 62.66 -9.75 33.62
N ALA A 458 61.87 -10.05 32.58
CA ALA A 458 61.78 -11.36 31.95
C ALA A 458 63.14 -11.84 31.42
N SER A 459 63.78 -11.03 30.58
CA SER A 459 65.07 -11.37 29.97
C SER A 459 66.21 -11.47 30.98
N ALA A 460 66.16 -10.71 32.08
CA ALA A 460 67.13 -10.83 33.18
C ALA A 460 66.96 -12.16 33.93
N LEU A 461 65.73 -12.55 34.23
CA LEU A 461 65.40 -13.79 34.94
C LEU A 461 65.75 -15.02 34.11
N VAL A 462 65.38 -15.04 32.83
CA VAL A 462 65.71 -16.13 31.91
C VAL A 462 67.22 -16.33 31.81
N ARG A 463 68.01 -15.26 31.63
CA ARG A 463 69.49 -15.36 31.58
C ARG A 463 70.09 -15.91 32.89
N ALA A 464 69.57 -15.50 34.04
CA ALA A 464 70.04 -15.98 35.34
C ALA A 464 69.76 -17.49 35.53
N LEU A 465 68.54 -17.93 35.18
CA LEU A 465 68.14 -19.33 35.31
C LEU A 465 68.91 -20.25 34.34
N THR A 466 69.14 -19.81 33.11
CA THR A 466 69.95 -20.54 32.13
C THR A 466 71.40 -20.71 32.60
N ALA A 467 72.00 -19.65 33.18
CA ALA A 467 73.34 -19.72 33.74
C ALA A 467 73.43 -20.72 34.91
N TRP A 468 72.43 -20.78 35.78
CA TRP A 468 72.38 -21.76 36.87
C TRP A 468 72.19 -23.19 36.38
N ARG A 469 71.36 -23.39 35.34
CA ARG A 469 71.12 -24.71 34.73
C ARG A 469 72.41 -25.33 34.22
N ASP A 470 73.15 -24.58 33.41
CA ASP A 470 74.37 -25.08 32.76
C ASP A 470 75.46 -25.43 33.78
N ARG A 471 75.52 -24.67 34.87
CA ARG A 471 76.44 -24.88 36.00
C ARG A 471 76.03 -26.05 36.89
N ALA A 472 74.75 -26.20 37.22
CA ALA A 472 74.23 -27.34 37.98
C ALA A 472 74.50 -28.66 37.24
N ARG A 473 74.37 -28.68 35.90
CA ARG A 473 74.74 -29.83 35.06
C ARG A 473 76.24 -30.12 35.06
N SER A 474 77.08 -29.08 35.12
CA SER A 474 78.52 -29.27 35.26
C SER A 474 78.86 -29.93 36.60
N LEU A 475 78.21 -29.49 37.68
CA LEU A 475 78.43 -30.04 39.01
C LEU A 475 77.92 -31.47 39.17
N SER A 476 76.70 -31.77 38.70
CA SER A 476 76.18 -33.14 38.74
C SER A 476 77.16 -34.11 38.07
N ARG A 477 77.69 -33.75 36.89
CA ARG A 477 78.71 -34.54 36.19
C ARG A 477 80.01 -34.69 37.00
N SER A 478 80.48 -33.62 37.66
CA SER A 478 81.67 -33.67 38.52
C SER A 478 81.47 -34.49 39.81
N LEU A 479 80.29 -34.40 40.44
CA LEU A 479 79.93 -35.15 41.64
C LEU A 479 79.68 -36.63 41.34
N GLY A 480 78.99 -36.94 40.24
CA GLY A 480 78.77 -38.31 39.76
C GLY A 480 80.09 -39.00 39.45
N ALA A 481 81.00 -38.32 38.75
CA ALA A 481 82.35 -38.84 38.50
C ALA A 481 83.11 -39.18 39.80
N VAL A 482 82.89 -38.44 40.89
CA VAL A 482 83.49 -38.74 42.19
C VAL A 482 82.79 -39.86 42.95
N SER A 483 81.46 -39.94 42.89
CA SER A 483 80.72 -41.08 43.47
C SER A 483 81.19 -42.40 42.83
N ASP A 484 81.35 -42.41 41.50
CA ASP A 484 81.84 -43.56 40.74
C ASP A 484 83.32 -43.88 41.04
N LEU A 485 84.17 -42.85 41.18
CA LEU A 485 85.61 -43.03 41.45
C LEU A 485 85.92 -43.36 42.92
N ALA A 486 85.05 -43.02 43.87
CA ALA A 486 85.19 -43.37 45.28
C ALA A 486 85.24 -44.90 45.52
N GLU A 487 84.70 -45.69 44.58
CA GLU A 487 84.80 -47.15 44.58
C GLU A 487 86.22 -47.67 44.28
N THR A 488 87.06 -46.87 43.60
CA THR A 488 88.37 -47.30 43.05
C THR A 488 89.59 -46.87 43.88
N GLY A 489 89.43 -45.96 44.86
CA GLY A 489 90.45 -45.66 45.88
C GLY A 489 91.57 -44.67 45.49
N ALA A 490 91.41 -43.84 44.46
CA ALA A 490 92.40 -42.82 44.06
C ALA A 490 92.00 -41.41 44.53
N LEU A 491 92.62 -40.89 45.59
CA LEU A 491 91.94 -39.96 46.51
C LEU A 491 92.40 -38.47 46.64
N PRO A 492 93.64 -38.00 46.38
CA PRO A 492 93.96 -36.58 46.74
C PRO A 492 93.55 -35.50 45.73
N GLY A 493 93.86 -35.70 44.44
CA GLY A 493 93.69 -34.66 43.41
C GLY A 493 92.25 -34.44 42.95
N VAL A 494 91.47 -35.52 42.90
CA VAL A 494 90.06 -35.49 42.47
C VAL A 494 89.15 -34.90 43.55
N VAL A 495 89.37 -35.27 44.82
CA VAL A 495 88.63 -34.70 45.97
C VAL A 495 88.90 -33.21 46.10
N SER A 496 90.15 -32.76 45.88
CA SER A 496 90.48 -31.33 45.86
C SER A 496 89.80 -30.59 44.70
N GLY A 497 89.80 -31.16 43.49
CA GLY A 497 89.11 -30.57 42.34
C GLY A 497 87.58 -30.47 42.51
N VAL A 498 86.97 -31.42 43.22
CA VAL A 498 85.52 -31.39 43.52
C VAL A 498 85.18 -30.53 44.72
N LEU A 499 86.06 -30.45 45.73
CA LEU A 499 85.95 -29.43 46.78
C LEU A 499 86.03 -28.03 46.17
N ASP A 500 86.94 -27.79 45.23
CA ASP A 500 87.03 -26.52 44.52
C ASP A 500 85.78 -26.23 43.67
N ALA A 501 85.27 -27.23 42.94
CA ALA A 501 84.05 -27.08 42.13
C ALA A 501 82.80 -26.85 43.00
N THR A 502 82.69 -27.58 44.11
CA THR A 502 81.61 -27.44 45.09
C THR A 502 81.69 -26.10 45.80
N ASN A 503 82.89 -25.68 46.23
CA ASN A 503 83.12 -24.38 46.88
C ASN A 503 82.82 -23.20 45.94
N ARG A 504 83.24 -23.27 44.67
CA ARG A 504 82.92 -22.22 43.70
C ARG A 504 81.42 -22.06 43.53
N LEU A 505 80.69 -23.17 43.42
CA LEU A 505 79.23 -23.12 43.31
C LEU A 505 78.55 -22.74 44.61
N LEU A 506 79.08 -23.15 45.76
CA LEU A 506 78.55 -22.72 47.05
C LEU A 506 78.70 -21.21 47.24
N VAL A 507 79.87 -20.66 46.90
CA VAL A 507 80.15 -19.21 46.94
C VAL A 507 79.28 -18.46 45.93
N GLU A 508 79.12 -18.97 44.71
CA GLU A 508 78.26 -18.32 43.71
C GLU A 508 76.78 -18.42 44.04
N LEU A 509 76.31 -19.56 44.57
CA LEU A 509 74.94 -19.70 45.04
C LEU A 509 74.73 -18.77 46.24
N GLN A 510 75.63 -18.72 47.22
CA GLN A 510 75.54 -17.81 48.37
C GLN A 510 75.57 -16.33 47.97
N ASN A 511 76.29 -15.98 46.91
CA ASN A 511 76.34 -14.62 46.37
C ASN A 511 75.20 -14.32 45.38
N ALA A 512 74.36 -15.32 45.04
CA ALA A 512 73.20 -15.10 44.19
C ALA A 512 72.13 -14.33 44.98
N ASP A 513 71.69 -13.19 44.44
CA ASP A 513 70.63 -12.39 45.04
C ASP A 513 69.24 -13.02 44.77
N ILE A 514 68.96 -14.12 45.48
CA ILE A 514 67.67 -14.83 45.43
C ILE A 514 66.52 -13.90 45.86
N GLY A 515 66.80 -12.96 46.76
CA GLY A 515 65.83 -11.95 47.19
C GLY A 515 65.35 -11.10 46.02
N SER A 516 66.26 -10.60 45.19
CA SER A 516 65.93 -9.83 43.98
C SER A 516 65.16 -10.65 42.93
N LEU A 517 65.47 -11.95 42.80
CA LEU A 517 64.79 -12.84 41.87
C LEU A 517 63.37 -13.17 42.34
N LYS A 518 63.18 -13.45 43.64
CA LYS A 518 61.85 -13.60 44.25
C LYS A 518 61.03 -12.33 44.08
N GLN A 519 61.62 -11.17 44.36
CA GLN A 519 60.94 -9.87 44.17
C GLN A 519 60.57 -9.63 42.69
N SER A 520 61.41 -10.04 41.75
CA SER A 520 61.12 -9.91 40.32
C SER A 520 59.99 -10.84 39.88
N LEU A 521 59.96 -12.10 40.36
CA LEU A 521 58.85 -13.02 40.13
C LEU A 521 57.54 -12.53 40.77
N ASP A 522 57.59 -11.99 41.98
CA ASP A 522 56.41 -11.47 42.68
C ASP A 522 55.82 -10.26 41.93
N ARG A 523 56.67 -9.37 41.39
CA ARG A 523 56.22 -8.26 40.54
C ARG A 523 55.58 -8.76 39.25
N MET A 524 56.21 -9.71 38.56
CA MET A 524 55.65 -10.28 37.32
C MET A 524 54.35 -11.06 37.58
N SER A 525 54.26 -11.76 38.71
CA SER A 525 53.04 -12.43 39.15
C SER A 525 51.94 -11.43 39.47
N SER A 526 52.27 -10.32 40.15
CA SER A 526 51.31 -9.24 40.40
C SER A 526 50.81 -8.61 39.10
N ASP A 527 51.69 -8.35 38.12
CA ASP A 527 51.31 -7.75 36.85
C ASP A 527 50.50 -8.71 35.96
N LEU A 528 50.82 -10.01 35.93
CA LEU A 528 49.98 -11.02 35.27
C LEU A 528 48.64 -11.22 35.97
N ASN A 529 48.59 -11.15 37.30
CA ASN A 529 47.33 -11.23 38.04
C ASN A 529 46.42 -10.03 37.71
N LYS A 530 46.97 -8.82 37.57
CA LYS A 530 46.20 -7.66 37.09
C LYS A 530 45.65 -7.88 35.67
N LEU A 531 46.41 -8.53 34.79
CA LEU A 531 45.94 -8.88 33.44
C LEU A 531 44.87 -9.97 33.46
N ARG A 532 44.91 -10.91 34.41
CA ARG A 532 43.88 -11.95 34.60
C ARG A 532 42.63 -11.42 35.31
N GLU A 533 42.75 -10.35 36.08
CA GLU A 533 41.62 -9.62 36.68
C GLU A 533 40.85 -8.79 35.64
N LEU A 534 41.43 -8.52 34.47
CA LEU A 534 40.67 -7.96 33.35
C LEU A 534 39.61 -8.96 32.90
N ASP A 535 38.36 -8.53 32.89
CA ASP A 535 37.24 -9.36 32.41
C ASP A 535 37.26 -9.43 30.88
N THR A 536 38.15 -10.27 30.34
CA THR A 536 38.27 -10.55 28.90
C THR A 536 36.96 -11.09 28.35
N SER A 537 36.17 -11.79 29.16
CA SER A 537 34.87 -12.32 28.78
C SER A 537 33.84 -11.20 28.54
N ALA A 538 33.82 -10.17 29.40
CA ALA A 538 32.99 -8.99 29.20
C ALA A 538 33.48 -8.14 28.03
N MET A 539 34.79 -7.95 27.85
CA MET A 539 35.34 -7.25 26.69
C MET A 539 35.01 -7.97 25.38
N LEU A 540 35.14 -9.30 25.35
CA LEU A 540 34.75 -10.12 24.21
C LEU A 540 33.26 -10.01 23.94
N SER A 541 32.42 -10.09 24.97
CA SER A 541 30.97 -9.92 24.86
C SER A 541 30.60 -8.54 24.30
N GLN A 542 31.27 -7.47 24.75
CA GLN A 542 31.08 -6.12 24.25
C GLN A 542 31.54 -5.98 22.79
N LEU A 543 32.71 -6.49 22.42
CA LEU A 543 33.20 -6.49 21.04
C LEU A 543 32.30 -7.33 20.11
N GLU A 544 31.78 -8.46 20.58
CA GLU A 544 30.80 -9.26 19.86
C GLU A 544 29.44 -8.56 19.75
N SER A 545 29.03 -7.79 20.75
CA SER A 545 27.85 -6.94 20.71
C SER A 545 28.01 -5.83 19.67
N ILE A 546 29.16 -5.15 19.66
CA ILE A 546 29.51 -4.16 18.64
C ILE A 546 29.47 -4.82 17.25
N LYS A 547 30.09 -5.98 17.07
CA LYS A 547 30.06 -6.76 15.82
C LYS A 547 28.63 -7.09 15.38
N LYS A 548 27.76 -7.51 16.30
CA LYS A 548 26.35 -7.83 16.02
C LYS A 548 25.51 -6.58 15.72
N SER A 549 25.88 -5.43 16.27
CA SER A 549 25.22 -4.14 16.04
C SER A 549 25.62 -3.46 14.73
N LEU A 550 26.75 -3.86 14.13
CA LEU A 550 27.17 -3.36 12.82
C LEU A 550 26.11 -3.74 11.76
N PRO A 551 25.72 -2.80 10.88
CA PRO A 551 24.72 -3.08 9.85
C PRO A 551 25.09 -4.29 8.98
N ASN A 552 24.28 -5.35 9.01
CA ASN A 552 24.43 -6.54 8.17
C ASN A 552 23.78 -6.34 6.79
N ILE A 553 24.20 -5.28 6.09
CA ILE A 553 23.70 -4.89 4.77
C ILE A 553 24.87 -5.02 3.79
N ARG A 554 24.65 -5.69 2.65
CA ARG A 554 25.66 -5.80 1.59
C ARG A 554 25.88 -4.44 0.93
N ASP A 555 27.09 -4.17 0.45
CA ASP A 555 27.44 -2.85 -0.10
C ASP A 555 26.53 -2.47 -1.30
N GLU A 556 26.12 -3.46 -2.12
CA GLU A 556 25.10 -3.29 -3.17
C GLU A 556 23.70 -2.90 -2.63
N GLN A 557 23.31 -3.44 -1.47
CA GLN A 557 22.01 -3.15 -0.85
C GLN A 557 22.00 -1.73 -0.27
N VAL A 558 23.15 -1.25 0.23
CA VAL A 558 23.31 0.15 0.65
C VAL A 558 23.17 1.07 -0.55
N GLY A 559 23.90 0.82 -1.64
CA GLY A 559 23.80 1.60 -2.88
C GLY A 559 22.39 1.60 -3.47
N HIS A 560 21.74 0.44 -3.51
CA HIS A 560 20.36 0.30 -3.99
C HIS A 560 19.36 1.04 -3.09
N SER A 561 19.51 0.97 -1.76
CA SER A 561 18.63 1.66 -0.81
C SER A 561 18.77 3.18 -0.92
N VAL A 562 19.99 3.71 -1.08
CA VAL A 562 20.22 5.13 -1.34
C VAL A 562 19.53 5.55 -2.63
N LYS A 563 19.64 4.75 -3.70
CA LYS A 563 18.97 5.02 -4.98
C LYS A 563 17.45 4.97 -4.88
N LEU A 564 16.89 4.07 -4.08
CA LEU A 564 15.46 4.00 -3.79
C LEU A 564 15.00 5.26 -3.05
N ILE A 565 15.71 5.65 -1.98
CA ILE A 565 15.40 6.88 -1.23
C ILE A 565 15.51 8.10 -2.15
N GLU A 566 16.53 8.16 -3.02
CA GLU A 566 16.68 9.20 -4.04
C GLU A 566 15.53 9.20 -5.05
N SER A 567 15.01 8.05 -5.48
CA SER A 567 13.87 8.00 -6.40
C SER A 567 12.56 8.45 -5.74
N TYR A 568 12.34 8.08 -4.47
CA TYR A 568 11.18 8.52 -3.71
C TYR A 568 11.25 10.02 -3.36
N MET A 569 12.42 10.53 -2.97
CA MET A 569 12.63 11.96 -2.72
C MET A 569 12.69 12.79 -4.01
N GLY A 570 13.22 12.24 -5.10
CA GLY A 570 13.33 12.92 -6.40
C GLY A 570 12.05 12.91 -7.23
N GLY A 571 11.14 11.97 -6.96
CA GLY A 571 9.82 11.85 -7.60
C GLY A 571 8.69 12.55 -6.85
N GLN A 572 8.86 12.84 -5.55
CA GLN A 572 7.90 13.62 -4.77
C GLN A 572 8.44 15.02 -4.52
N VAL A 573 7.97 15.94 -5.35
CA VAL A 573 8.07 17.37 -5.10
C VAL A 573 7.45 17.69 -3.74
N ILE A 574 8.24 18.20 -2.80
CA ILE A 574 7.73 18.74 -1.53
C ILE A 574 6.73 19.84 -1.88
N PRO A 575 5.42 19.65 -1.64
CA PRO A 575 4.46 20.72 -1.84
C PRO A 575 4.85 21.87 -0.92
N GLY A 576 5.05 23.07 -1.47
CA GLY A 576 5.19 24.27 -0.65
C GLY A 576 3.99 24.44 0.27
N GLU A 577 4.20 25.14 1.39
CA GLU A 577 3.13 25.40 2.35
C GLU A 577 1.97 26.16 1.69
N ARG A 578 0.75 25.88 2.16
CA ARG A 578 -0.49 26.34 1.55
C ARG A 578 -1.37 27.00 2.59
N ILE A 579 -1.92 28.17 2.25
CA ILE A 579 -2.95 28.88 3.02
C ILE A 579 -4.22 28.94 2.16
N GLY A 580 -5.32 28.47 2.70
CA GLY A 580 -6.62 28.48 2.04
C GLY A 580 -7.61 29.34 2.80
N ILE A 581 -8.19 30.36 2.16
CA ILE A 581 -9.24 31.21 2.73
C ILE A 581 -10.53 31.02 1.93
N LEU A 582 -11.61 30.65 2.62
CA LEU A 582 -12.94 30.60 2.04
C LEU A 582 -13.54 32.02 1.98
N ILE A 583 -13.95 32.44 0.79
CA ILE A 583 -14.56 33.74 0.52
C ILE A 583 -16.00 33.60 0.02
N GLY A 584 -16.86 34.52 0.50
CA GLY A 584 -18.26 34.66 0.10
C GLY A 584 -18.46 35.40 -1.23
N PRO A 585 -19.69 35.38 -1.78
CA PRO A 585 -20.02 36.00 -3.07
C PRO A 585 -19.90 37.54 -3.06
N GLU A 586 -19.87 38.16 -1.88
CA GLU A 586 -19.75 39.63 -1.73
C GLU A 586 -18.33 40.14 -2.03
N ILE A 587 -17.35 39.24 -2.12
CA ILE A 587 -15.95 39.58 -2.39
C ILE A 587 -15.67 39.36 -3.88
N ARG A 588 -15.36 40.45 -4.59
CA ARG A 588 -14.96 40.35 -6.00
C ARG A 588 -13.57 39.73 -6.09
N GLU A 589 -13.36 38.94 -7.13
CA GLU A 589 -12.08 38.29 -7.44
C GLU A 589 -10.89 39.27 -7.43
N ARG A 590 -11.07 40.47 -8.01
CA ARG A 590 -10.03 41.50 -8.01
C ARG A 590 -9.63 41.94 -6.58
N ASP A 591 -10.61 42.09 -5.69
CA ASP A 591 -10.38 42.54 -4.32
C ASP A 591 -9.69 41.42 -3.50
N ALA A 592 -10.06 40.17 -3.74
CA ALA A 592 -9.41 39.00 -3.13
C ALA A 592 -7.94 38.85 -3.56
N LEU A 593 -7.65 39.01 -4.85
CA LEU A 593 -6.28 38.94 -5.37
C LEU A 593 -5.42 40.13 -4.90
N MET A 594 -5.99 41.33 -4.75
CA MET A 594 -5.27 42.48 -4.20
C MET A 594 -4.93 42.27 -2.73
N ALA A 595 -5.88 41.79 -1.91
CA ALA A 595 -5.65 41.47 -0.51
C ALA A 595 -4.59 40.38 -0.34
N ALA A 596 -4.60 39.34 -1.19
CA ALA A 596 -3.57 38.31 -1.21
C ALA A 596 -2.18 38.89 -1.47
N ARG A 597 -2.04 39.73 -2.51
CA ARG A 597 -0.76 40.37 -2.86
C ARG A 597 -0.27 41.35 -1.80
N GLU A 598 -1.18 42.00 -1.07
CA GLU A 598 -0.83 42.89 0.03
C GLU A 598 -0.30 42.11 1.23
N ALA A 599 -0.96 41.01 1.60
CA ALA A 599 -0.55 40.15 2.71
C ALA A 599 0.73 39.33 2.42
N THR A 600 1.01 39.01 1.15
CA THR A 600 2.22 38.23 0.77
C THR A 600 3.39 39.10 0.31
N ARG A 601 3.42 40.39 0.64
CA ARG A 601 4.53 41.28 0.26
C ARG A 601 5.87 40.70 0.72
N GLY A 602 6.69 40.27 -0.25
CA GLY A 602 8.02 39.69 0.00
C GLY A 602 8.19 38.21 -0.34
N PHE A 603 7.10 37.49 -0.65
CA PHE A 603 7.13 36.07 -1.06
C PHE A 603 6.67 35.90 -2.51
N ASP A 604 7.31 35.00 -3.26
CA ASP A 604 6.88 34.62 -4.62
C ASP A 604 5.74 33.58 -4.54
N VAL A 605 4.53 34.01 -4.22
CA VAL A 605 3.38 33.13 -3.92
C VAL A 605 2.47 32.97 -5.13
N ALA A 606 2.13 31.73 -5.48
CA ALA A 606 1.07 31.45 -6.45
C ALA A 606 -0.29 31.64 -5.78
N VAL A 607 -1.08 32.60 -6.27
CA VAL A 607 -2.43 32.89 -5.77
C VAL A 607 -3.46 32.42 -6.78
N ASN A 608 -4.32 31.48 -6.38
CA ASN A 608 -5.38 30.93 -7.22
C ASN A 608 -6.74 31.07 -6.55
N LEU A 609 -7.80 31.13 -7.37
CA LEU A 609 -9.18 31.08 -6.90
C LEU A 609 -9.81 29.78 -7.41
N VAL A 610 -10.17 28.90 -6.48
CA VAL A 610 -10.73 27.58 -6.79
C VAL A 610 -12.14 27.42 -6.22
N PRO A 611 -13.01 26.63 -6.86
CA PRO A 611 -14.31 26.30 -6.25
C PRO A 611 -14.09 25.47 -4.97
N PRO A 612 -14.99 25.59 -3.97
CA PRO A 612 -14.85 24.88 -2.69
C PRO A 612 -15.17 23.39 -2.77
N GLY A 613 -15.62 22.91 -3.92
CA GLY A 613 -15.88 21.52 -4.24
C GLY A 613 -16.46 21.38 -5.65
N MET A 614 -16.43 20.17 -6.19
CA MET A 614 -17.01 19.81 -7.49
C MET A 614 -18.18 18.88 -7.29
N LEU A 615 -19.30 19.17 -7.94
CA LEU A 615 -20.49 18.32 -7.87
C LEU A 615 -20.36 17.15 -8.85
N GLU A 616 -20.34 15.94 -8.31
CA GLU A 616 -20.38 14.69 -9.06
C GLU A 616 -21.76 14.02 -8.91
N PRO A 617 -22.39 13.62 -10.03
CA PRO A 617 -23.62 12.85 -9.95
C PRO A 617 -23.34 11.48 -9.33
N GLY A 618 -24.20 11.04 -8.40
CA GLY A 618 -24.10 9.68 -7.85
C GLY A 618 -24.37 8.66 -8.95
N LEU A 619 -23.35 7.94 -9.40
CA LEU A 619 -23.42 7.00 -10.54
C LEU A 619 -24.63 6.06 -10.46
N ARG A 620 -24.89 5.45 -9.30
CA ARG A 620 -26.04 4.53 -9.14
C ARG A 620 -27.37 5.26 -9.14
N SER A 621 -27.50 6.33 -8.36
CA SER A 621 -28.70 7.21 -8.41
C SER A 621 -29.03 7.64 -9.83
N GLU A 622 -28.01 7.98 -10.64
CA GLU A 622 -28.19 8.40 -12.03
C GLU A 622 -28.71 7.27 -12.92
N VAL A 623 -28.13 6.07 -12.81
CA VAL A 623 -28.57 4.89 -13.55
C VAL A 623 -30.02 4.53 -13.20
N TYR A 624 -30.37 4.49 -11.91
CA TYR A 624 -31.74 4.20 -11.49
C TYR A 624 -32.73 5.30 -11.90
N ARG A 625 -32.29 6.57 -11.95
CA ARG A 625 -33.10 7.67 -12.49
C ARG A 625 -33.40 7.45 -13.97
N VAL A 626 -32.38 7.14 -14.77
CA VAL A 626 -32.55 6.84 -16.20
C VAL A 626 -33.46 5.63 -16.41
N MET A 627 -33.34 4.59 -15.59
CA MET A 627 -34.24 3.43 -15.66
C MET A 627 -35.69 3.79 -15.32
N LYS A 628 -35.92 4.58 -14.26
CA LYS A 628 -37.27 5.07 -13.90
C LYS A 628 -37.87 5.92 -15.02
N GLU A 629 -37.04 6.74 -15.67
CA GLU A 629 -37.44 7.56 -16.80
C GLU A 629 -37.78 6.70 -18.04
N ALA A 630 -36.97 5.68 -18.34
CA ALA A 630 -37.22 4.72 -19.42
C ALA A 630 -38.54 3.96 -19.22
N ARG A 631 -38.82 3.50 -17.99
CA ARG A 631 -40.10 2.85 -17.66
C ARG A 631 -41.29 3.76 -17.96
N SER A 632 -41.21 5.01 -17.50
CA SER A 632 -42.28 5.97 -17.72
C SER A 632 -42.46 6.30 -19.20
N ALA A 633 -41.37 6.31 -19.99
CA ALA A 633 -41.42 6.49 -21.44
C ALA A 633 -42.12 5.32 -22.14
N ILE A 634 -41.76 4.07 -21.82
CA ILE A 634 -42.39 2.87 -22.40
C ILE A 634 -43.89 2.85 -22.11
N ALA A 635 -44.28 3.14 -20.87
CA ALA A 635 -45.67 3.13 -20.47
C ALA A 635 -46.48 4.24 -21.18
N THR A 636 -45.88 5.43 -21.36
CA THR A 636 -46.47 6.53 -22.14
C THR A 636 -46.60 6.16 -23.62
N LEU A 637 -45.60 5.48 -24.19
CA LEU A 637 -45.65 4.99 -25.58
C LEU A 637 -46.78 3.97 -25.76
N VAL A 638 -46.91 3.00 -24.85
CA VAL A 638 -47.99 1.99 -24.89
C VAL A 638 -49.36 2.65 -24.73
N ALA A 639 -49.49 3.63 -23.84
CA ALA A 639 -50.70 4.43 -23.71
C ALA A 639 -51.06 5.17 -25.01
N LEU A 640 -50.07 5.80 -25.66
CA LEU A 640 -50.27 6.51 -26.93
C LEU A 640 -50.67 5.54 -28.07
N VAL A 641 -49.99 4.41 -28.18
CA VAL A 641 -50.29 3.38 -29.19
C VAL A 641 -51.68 2.80 -28.98
N PHE A 642 -52.05 2.48 -27.73
CA PHE A 642 -53.39 2.00 -27.41
C PHE A 642 -54.46 3.06 -27.72
N ALA A 643 -54.21 4.32 -27.35
CA ALA A 643 -55.11 5.42 -27.67
C ALA A 643 -55.28 5.59 -29.19
N PHE A 644 -54.19 5.52 -29.95
CA PHE A 644 -54.23 5.54 -31.41
C PHE A 644 -55.09 4.40 -31.95
N LEU A 645 -54.87 3.16 -31.49
CA LEU A 645 -55.61 1.98 -31.93
C LEU A 645 -57.10 2.09 -31.58
N SER A 646 -57.44 2.54 -30.37
CA SER A 646 -58.83 2.75 -29.95
C SER A 646 -59.51 3.84 -30.78
N LEU A 647 -58.83 4.95 -31.07
CA LEU A 647 -59.36 5.97 -31.97
C LEU A 647 -59.51 5.47 -33.40
N PHE A 648 -58.53 4.72 -33.90
CA PHE A 648 -58.48 4.20 -35.26
C PHE A 648 -59.55 3.14 -35.51
N ILE A 649 -59.81 2.26 -34.55
CA ILE A 649 -60.78 1.16 -34.70
C ILE A 649 -62.18 1.63 -34.30
N ASP A 650 -62.37 1.98 -33.02
CA ASP A 650 -63.70 2.20 -32.45
C ASP A 650 -64.24 3.60 -32.79
N HIS A 651 -63.50 4.66 -32.46
CA HIS A 651 -64.00 6.03 -32.63
C HIS A 651 -64.07 6.48 -34.09
N SER A 652 -63.29 5.86 -35.00
CA SER A 652 -63.38 6.11 -36.44
C SER A 652 -64.70 5.67 -37.05
N SER A 653 -65.29 4.57 -36.57
CA SER A 653 -66.62 4.12 -37.01
C SER A 653 -67.70 5.14 -36.63
N ILE A 654 -67.66 5.66 -35.40
CA ILE A 654 -68.57 6.70 -34.90
C ILE A 654 -68.37 8.01 -35.68
N ALA A 655 -67.14 8.40 -35.96
CA ALA A 655 -66.89 9.61 -36.76
C ALA A 655 -67.36 9.47 -38.21
N SER A 656 -67.22 8.29 -38.81
CA SER A 656 -67.71 7.97 -40.16
C SER A 656 -69.24 7.98 -40.22
N SER A 657 -69.91 7.46 -39.18
CA SER A 657 -71.37 7.50 -39.08
C SER A 657 -71.94 8.91 -38.91
N ILE A 658 -71.31 9.76 -38.08
CA ILE A 658 -71.70 11.18 -37.92
C ILE A 658 -71.63 11.93 -39.27
N ARG A 659 -70.67 11.58 -40.14
CA ARG A 659 -70.57 12.13 -41.50
C ARG A 659 -71.71 11.67 -42.40
N CYS A 660 -72.16 10.42 -42.21
CA CYS A 660 -73.15 9.79 -43.06
C CYS A 660 -74.59 10.17 -42.69
N PHE A 661 -74.92 10.24 -41.40
CA PHE A 661 -76.26 10.60 -40.93
C PHE A 661 -76.70 11.94 -41.52
N GLY A 662 -77.88 12.00 -42.13
CA GLY A 662 -78.41 13.22 -42.73
C GLY A 662 -77.70 13.73 -44.00
N ARG A 663 -76.99 12.84 -44.74
CA ARG A 663 -76.62 13.08 -46.14
C ARG A 663 -77.90 13.26 -46.96
N GLY A 664 -78.03 14.39 -47.66
CA GLY A 664 -79.23 14.76 -48.43
C GLY A 664 -79.86 16.11 -48.05
N ARG A 665 -79.53 16.68 -46.87
CA ARG A 665 -79.90 18.06 -46.47
C ARG A 665 -78.73 19.03 -46.68
N LYS A 666 -79.00 20.28 -47.10
CA LYS A 666 -77.99 21.36 -47.16
C LYS A 666 -77.43 21.61 -45.76
N ARG A 667 -76.24 21.06 -45.46
CA ARG A 667 -75.58 21.21 -44.17
C ARG A 667 -74.73 22.48 -44.12
N PRO A 668 -74.88 23.34 -43.10
CA PRO A 668 -73.98 24.47 -42.89
C PRO A 668 -72.56 24.00 -42.55
N TRP A 669 -71.55 24.78 -42.93
CA TRP A 669 -70.13 24.43 -42.78
C TRP A 669 -69.72 24.04 -41.34
N ARG A 670 -70.35 24.63 -40.31
CA ARG A 670 -70.12 24.30 -38.89
C ARG A 670 -70.45 22.85 -38.55
N LEU A 671 -71.47 22.27 -39.18
CA LEU A 671 -71.88 20.87 -38.97
C LEU A 671 -70.97 19.87 -39.70
N GLN A 672 -70.10 20.32 -40.61
CA GLN A 672 -69.08 19.48 -41.25
C GLN A 672 -67.87 19.22 -40.32
N LEU A 673 -67.70 20.05 -39.29
CA LEU A 673 -66.63 19.95 -38.29
C LEU A 673 -67.00 19.04 -37.10
N GLU A 674 -68.27 18.61 -36.96
CA GLU A 674 -68.69 17.75 -35.83
C GLU A 674 -67.86 16.47 -35.66
N PRO A 675 -67.50 15.72 -36.72
CA PRO A 675 -66.66 14.52 -36.59
C PRO A 675 -65.22 14.86 -36.15
N ALA A 676 -64.72 16.05 -36.49
CA ALA A 676 -63.39 16.50 -36.10
C ALA A 676 -63.37 16.92 -34.63
N LEU A 677 -64.37 17.67 -34.19
CA LEU A 677 -64.54 18.08 -32.80
C LEU A 677 -64.71 16.88 -31.87
N TYR A 678 -65.54 15.91 -32.26
CA TYR A 678 -65.73 14.67 -31.50
C TYR A 678 -64.42 13.91 -31.32
N MET A 679 -63.73 13.58 -32.41
CA MET A 679 -62.47 12.83 -32.35
C MET A 679 -61.36 13.57 -31.60
N THR A 680 -61.25 14.88 -31.78
CA THR A 680 -60.26 15.70 -31.06
C THR A 680 -60.54 15.66 -29.56
N GLY A 681 -61.81 15.85 -29.16
CA GLY A 681 -62.22 15.80 -27.76
C GLY A 681 -62.03 14.43 -27.13
N THR A 682 -62.48 13.36 -27.79
CA THR A 682 -62.29 11.99 -27.27
C THR A 682 -60.82 11.59 -27.26
N GLY A 683 -60.04 11.99 -28.26
CA GLY A 683 -58.60 11.74 -28.29
C GLY A 683 -57.88 12.40 -27.13
N ALA A 684 -58.18 13.67 -26.83
CA ALA A 684 -57.61 14.39 -25.70
C ALA A 684 -58.00 13.77 -24.35
N ILE A 685 -59.27 13.41 -24.18
CA ILE A 685 -59.78 12.78 -22.94
C ILE A 685 -59.16 11.39 -22.74
N LEU A 686 -59.07 10.59 -23.80
CA LEU A 686 -58.59 9.22 -23.72
C LEU A 686 -57.09 9.16 -23.43
N THR A 687 -56.26 9.96 -24.10
CA THR A 687 -54.81 9.98 -23.82
C THR A 687 -54.51 10.55 -22.43
N SER A 688 -55.15 11.66 -22.04
CA SER A 688 -54.94 12.27 -20.72
C SER A 688 -55.49 11.37 -19.59
N GLY A 689 -56.64 10.74 -19.81
CA GLY A 689 -57.25 9.80 -18.88
C GLY A 689 -56.38 8.56 -18.66
N ILE A 690 -55.87 7.93 -19.73
CA ILE A 690 -54.93 6.82 -19.62
C ILE A 690 -53.68 7.25 -18.86
N TYR A 691 -53.11 8.41 -19.21
CA TYR A 691 -51.88 8.95 -18.60
C TYR A 691 -52.00 9.22 -17.10
N LEU A 692 -53.14 9.73 -16.65
CA LEU A 692 -53.42 10.00 -15.24
C LEU A 692 -53.65 8.71 -14.46
N VAL A 693 -54.43 7.78 -15.00
CA VAL A 693 -54.81 6.53 -14.32
C VAL A 693 -53.66 5.52 -14.30
N SER A 694 -52.82 5.49 -15.33
CA SER A 694 -51.62 4.63 -15.37
C SER A 694 -50.54 5.04 -14.37
N GLY A 695 -50.61 6.27 -13.83
CA GLY A 695 -49.58 6.82 -12.95
C GLY A 695 -48.25 7.10 -13.66
N THR A 696 -48.22 7.12 -14.99
CA THR A 696 -47.01 7.25 -15.81
C THR A 696 -46.61 8.72 -15.89
N ARG A 697 -46.06 9.28 -14.82
CA ARG A 697 -45.57 10.67 -14.85
C ARG A 697 -44.22 10.73 -15.56
N PHE A 698 -44.23 10.90 -16.87
CA PHE A 698 -43.01 11.15 -17.62
C PHE A 698 -42.53 12.57 -17.35
N SER A 699 -41.26 12.72 -16.96
CA SER A 699 -40.71 13.96 -16.41
C SER A 699 -40.92 15.18 -17.31
N TRP A 700 -40.91 14.99 -18.63
CA TRP A 700 -41.01 16.09 -19.60
C TRP A 700 -42.41 16.32 -20.17
N ILE A 701 -43.40 15.46 -19.87
CA ILE A 701 -44.74 15.56 -20.45
C ILE A 701 -45.78 15.83 -19.36
N THR A 702 -46.41 16.99 -19.45
CA THR A 702 -47.56 17.33 -18.61
C THR A 702 -48.84 16.67 -19.13
N PRO A 703 -49.86 16.46 -18.28
CA PRO A 703 -51.17 15.95 -18.71
C PRO A 703 -51.82 16.79 -19.82
N TYR A 704 -51.53 18.10 -19.85
CA TYR A 704 -52.01 19.03 -20.88
C TYR A 704 -51.34 18.78 -22.24
N GLN A 705 -50.03 18.55 -22.26
CA GLN A 705 -49.30 18.19 -23.48
C GLN A 705 -49.79 16.84 -24.01
N MET A 706 -50.08 15.88 -23.13
CA MET A 706 -50.64 14.58 -23.51
C MET A 706 -52.06 14.69 -24.08
N ALA A 707 -52.89 15.58 -23.53
CA ALA A 707 -54.19 15.91 -24.09
C ALA A 707 -54.08 16.57 -25.48
N ALA A 708 -53.13 17.48 -25.67
CA ALA A 708 -52.87 18.12 -26.96
C ALA A 708 -52.44 17.11 -28.03
N LEU A 709 -51.54 16.18 -27.69
CA LEU A 709 -51.12 15.08 -28.56
C LEU A 709 -52.28 14.18 -28.96
N GLY A 710 -53.11 13.77 -27.99
CA GLY A 710 -54.31 12.97 -28.26
C GLY A 710 -55.34 13.69 -29.12
N GLY A 711 -55.51 14.99 -28.89
CA GLY A 711 -56.39 15.84 -29.71
C GLY A 711 -55.91 15.95 -31.15
N LEU A 712 -54.61 16.19 -31.37
CA LEU A 712 -54.02 16.27 -32.71
C LEU A 712 -54.15 14.93 -33.46
N MET A 713 -53.88 13.82 -32.77
CA MET A 713 -54.08 12.48 -33.31
C MET A 713 -55.54 12.22 -33.69
N GLY A 714 -56.49 12.61 -32.84
CA GLY A 714 -57.91 12.54 -33.13
C GLY A 714 -58.32 13.40 -34.33
N LEU A 715 -57.80 14.61 -34.45
CA LEU A 715 -58.04 15.50 -35.59
C LEU A 715 -57.58 14.86 -36.91
N MET A 716 -56.36 14.30 -36.92
CA MET A 716 -55.79 13.62 -38.08
C MET A 716 -56.59 12.36 -38.47
N LEU A 717 -56.93 11.52 -37.49
CA LEU A 717 -57.74 10.31 -37.73
C LEU A 717 -59.16 10.65 -38.19
N SER A 718 -59.72 11.77 -37.72
CA SER A 718 -60.99 12.25 -38.23
C SER A 718 -60.92 12.48 -39.74
N ALA A 719 -59.91 13.18 -40.26
CA ALA A 719 -59.78 13.47 -41.70
C ALA A 719 -59.86 12.19 -42.58
N ILE A 720 -59.34 11.07 -42.09
CA ILE A 720 -59.24 9.81 -42.84
C ILE A 720 -60.30 8.78 -42.42
N SER A 721 -61.15 9.05 -41.41
CA SER A 721 -62.07 8.07 -40.82
C SER A 721 -63.00 7.38 -41.83
N HIS A 722 -63.42 8.08 -42.88
CA HIS A 722 -64.28 7.55 -43.95
C HIS A 722 -63.59 6.50 -44.84
N ARG A 723 -62.25 6.49 -44.86
CA ARG A 723 -61.45 5.46 -45.55
C ARG A 723 -61.11 4.29 -44.64
N ILE A 724 -61.02 4.54 -43.33
CA ILE A 724 -60.66 3.53 -42.33
C ILE A 724 -61.83 2.58 -42.09
N ASN A 725 -63.00 3.14 -41.76
CA ASN A 725 -64.26 2.43 -41.57
C ASN A 725 -65.34 3.08 -42.45
N PRO A 726 -65.40 2.72 -43.74
CA PRO A 726 -66.43 3.23 -44.63
C PRO A 726 -67.81 2.74 -44.16
N VAL A 727 -68.80 3.64 -44.17
CA VAL A 727 -70.19 3.32 -43.83
C VAL A 727 -70.99 3.30 -45.13
N ASN A 728 -71.78 2.23 -45.36
CA ASN A 728 -72.63 2.12 -46.53
C ASN A 728 -73.78 3.13 -46.46
N ALA A 729 -73.65 4.24 -47.20
CA ALA A 729 -74.63 5.33 -47.17
C ALA A 729 -76.03 4.88 -47.62
N GLY A 730 -76.13 3.90 -48.53
CA GLY A 730 -77.41 3.40 -49.02
C GLY A 730 -78.19 2.64 -47.95
N GLU A 731 -77.50 1.86 -47.10
CA GLU A 731 -78.15 1.16 -45.98
C GLU A 731 -78.60 2.13 -44.90
N VAL A 732 -77.77 3.14 -44.58
CA VAL A 732 -78.15 4.17 -43.61
C VAL A 732 -79.37 4.95 -44.09
N GLU A 733 -79.41 5.36 -45.37
CA GLU A 733 -80.54 6.10 -45.96
C GLU A 733 -81.82 5.25 -46.00
N ALA A 734 -81.72 3.96 -46.32
CA ALA A 734 -82.86 3.03 -46.29
C ALA A 734 -83.44 2.89 -44.87
N CYS A 735 -82.60 2.81 -43.85
CA CYS A 735 -83.05 2.74 -42.45
C CYS A 735 -83.61 4.07 -41.94
N GLU A 736 -83.03 5.20 -42.35
CA GLU A 736 -83.62 6.53 -42.10
C GLU A 736 -85.01 6.64 -42.73
N ALA A 737 -85.22 6.11 -43.95
CA ALA A 737 -86.51 6.13 -44.66
C ALA A 737 -87.59 5.26 -43.99
N ILE A 738 -87.19 4.17 -43.34
CA ILE A 738 -88.08 3.29 -42.55
C ILE A 738 -88.39 3.91 -41.16
N GLY A 739 -87.77 5.05 -40.81
CA GLY A 739 -88.01 5.76 -39.54
C GLY A 739 -87.24 5.17 -38.36
N MET A 740 -86.18 4.41 -38.62
CA MET A 740 -85.34 3.82 -37.57
C MET A 740 -84.53 4.92 -36.85
N PRO A 741 -84.48 4.94 -35.50
CA PRO A 741 -83.70 5.93 -34.78
C PRO A 741 -82.19 5.73 -35.01
N TYR A 742 -81.43 6.83 -35.04
CA TYR A 742 -79.99 6.82 -35.28
C TYR A 742 -79.21 5.96 -34.30
N SER A 743 -79.65 5.89 -33.04
CA SER A 743 -79.07 4.97 -32.05
C SER A 743 -79.22 3.50 -32.43
N SER A 744 -80.36 3.12 -33.03
CA SER A 744 -80.59 1.74 -33.49
C SER A 744 -79.80 1.44 -34.75
N ILE A 745 -79.72 2.39 -35.69
CA ILE A 745 -78.89 2.25 -36.90
C ILE A 745 -77.42 2.02 -36.51
N MET A 746 -76.91 2.73 -35.50
CA MET A 746 -75.57 2.49 -34.97
C MET A 746 -75.41 1.07 -34.42
N ARG A 747 -76.32 0.63 -33.55
CA ARG A 747 -76.21 -0.66 -32.83
C ARG A 747 -76.43 -1.87 -33.73
N GLU A 748 -77.26 -1.76 -34.75
CA GLU A 748 -77.71 -2.91 -35.53
C GLU A 748 -77.00 -3.06 -36.86
N ILE A 749 -76.48 -1.97 -37.43
CA ILE A 749 -75.92 -1.96 -38.78
C ILE A 749 -74.47 -1.51 -38.76
N ILE A 750 -74.21 -0.30 -38.24
CA ILE A 750 -72.89 0.32 -38.36
C ILE A 750 -71.84 -0.34 -37.46
N ILE A 751 -72.14 -0.62 -36.19
CA ILE A 751 -71.18 -1.24 -35.26
C ILE A 751 -70.88 -2.70 -35.63
N PRO A 752 -71.87 -3.53 -36.03
CA PRO A 752 -71.60 -4.89 -36.50
C PRO A 752 -70.73 -4.96 -37.75
N ASP A 753 -70.90 -4.03 -38.70
CA ASP A 753 -70.12 -3.95 -39.96
C ASP A 753 -68.76 -3.24 -39.80
N ALA A 754 -68.56 -2.52 -38.69
CA ALA A 754 -67.27 -1.91 -38.36
C ALA A 754 -66.20 -2.97 -38.03
N ARG A 755 -64.93 -2.56 -38.12
CA ARG A 755 -63.80 -3.39 -37.70
C ARG A 755 -63.95 -3.87 -36.25
N PRO A 756 -63.49 -5.09 -35.92
CA PRO A 756 -63.62 -5.64 -34.58
C PRO A 756 -62.85 -4.80 -33.55
N GLY A 757 -63.55 -4.32 -32.54
CA GLY A 757 -63.04 -3.43 -31.50
C GLY A 757 -63.85 -3.48 -30.19
N ILE A 758 -63.51 -2.62 -29.23
CA ILE A 758 -64.14 -2.57 -27.90
C ILE A 758 -65.63 -2.21 -28.05
N LEU A 759 -65.97 -1.31 -28.98
CA LEU A 759 -67.33 -0.88 -29.23
C LEU A 759 -68.20 -2.05 -29.71
N GLN A 760 -67.67 -2.93 -30.56
CA GLN A 760 -68.39 -4.10 -31.04
C GLN A 760 -68.64 -5.10 -29.91
N LEU A 761 -67.68 -5.30 -29.00
CA LEU A 761 -67.82 -6.19 -27.85
C LEU A 761 -68.90 -5.69 -26.88
N ILE A 762 -68.89 -4.40 -26.55
CA ILE A 762 -69.91 -3.74 -25.71
C ILE A 762 -71.29 -3.86 -26.38
N ASN A 763 -71.36 -3.67 -27.69
CA ASN A 763 -72.61 -3.65 -28.43
C ASN A 763 -73.29 -5.03 -28.55
N ARG A 764 -72.58 -6.15 -28.38
CA ARG A 764 -73.17 -7.51 -28.47
C ARG A 764 -74.37 -7.74 -27.56
N VAL A 765 -74.42 -7.08 -26.40
CA VAL A 765 -75.52 -7.22 -25.43
C VAL A 765 -76.73 -6.37 -25.82
N ASN A 766 -76.54 -5.37 -26.70
CA ASN A 766 -77.54 -4.37 -27.06
C ASN A 766 -78.17 -4.58 -28.45
N VAL A 767 -77.74 -5.60 -29.21
CA VAL A 767 -78.33 -5.95 -30.52
C VAL A 767 -79.69 -6.59 -30.31
N ARG A 768 -80.75 -5.99 -30.87
CA ARG A 768 -82.14 -6.49 -30.73
C ARG A 768 -82.59 -7.41 -31.86
N TYR A 769 -82.00 -7.29 -33.04
CA TYR A 769 -82.38 -8.04 -34.24
C TYR A 769 -81.22 -8.92 -34.73
N SER A 770 -80.76 -9.88 -33.91
CA SER A 770 -79.83 -10.91 -34.40
C SER A 770 -80.60 -12.18 -34.78
N GLY A 771 -81.34 -12.13 -35.90
CA GLY A 771 -81.78 -13.31 -36.61
C GLY A 771 -80.68 -13.75 -37.58
N ARG A 772 -80.14 -14.96 -37.43
CA ARG A 772 -79.23 -15.56 -38.41
C ARG A 772 -79.86 -15.52 -39.82
N PRO A 773 -79.17 -15.10 -40.88
CA PRO A 773 -79.48 -15.56 -42.22
C PRO A 773 -78.68 -16.85 -42.49
N ARG A 774 -79.39 -17.98 -42.63
CA ARG A 774 -78.91 -19.09 -43.45
C ARG A 774 -78.86 -18.61 -44.90
N GLU A 775 -77.79 -18.99 -45.59
CA GLU A 775 -77.54 -19.11 -47.03
C GLU A 775 -78.49 -18.47 -48.06
N ASN A 776 -77.84 -17.97 -49.13
CA ASN A 776 -78.32 -17.73 -50.48
C ASN A 776 -79.15 -16.45 -50.73
N HIS A 777 -78.48 -15.46 -51.32
CA HIS A 777 -78.84 -14.95 -52.66
C HIS A 777 -77.76 -13.98 -53.18
N ALA A 778 -76.87 -14.50 -54.04
CA ALA A 778 -76.17 -13.67 -55.01
C ALA A 778 -77.17 -13.31 -56.11
N VAL A 779 -77.78 -12.12 -55.99
CA VAL A 779 -78.50 -11.50 -57.11
C VAL A 779 -77.47 -10.84 -58.01
N SER A 780 -77.32 -11.44 -59.20
CA SER A 780 -76.60 -10.86 -60.33
C SER A 780 -77.38 -9.66 -60.88
N LEU A 781 -76.73 -8.50 -60.93
CA LEU A 781 -77.05 -7.47 -61.91
C LEU A 781 -75.76 -6.99 -62.56
N ASN A 782 -75.78 -7.07 -63.88
CA ASN A 782 -74.68 -6.99 -64.81
C ASN A 782 -74.57 -5.58 -65.43
N ARG A 783 -73.40 -5.30 -66.05
CA ARG A 783 -72.97 -4.14 -66.88
C ARG A 783 -72.34 -2.97 -66.14
N ALA A 784 -71.28 -2.33 -66.65
CA ALA A 784 -70.35 -2.57 -67.75
C ALA A 784 -69.28 -1.46 -67.70
N GLY A 785 -68.04 -1.74 -68.10
CA GLY A 785 -67.03 -0.70 -68.37
C GLY A 785 -65.60 -1.21 -68.21
N GLY A 786 -64.86 -1.28 -69.32
CA GLY A 786 -63.49 -1.81 -69.44
C GLY A 786 -62.45 -1.14 -68.52
N SER A 787 -61.21 -1.63 -68.44
CA SER A 787 -60.37 -2.10 -69.53
C SER A 787 -59.18 -2.93 -69.03
N ARG A 788 -58.75 -3.87 -69.90
CA ARG A 788 -57.47 -4.61 -69.91
C ARG A 788 -56.24 -3.76 -69.56
N TRP A 789 -55.21 -4.37 -68.95
CA TRP A 789 -53.80 -4.51 -69.39
C TRP A 789 -53.04 -5.37 -68.33
N PRO A 790 -51.86 -5.99 -68.62
CA PRO A 790 -51.72 -7.45 -68.64
C PRO A 790 -50.73 -8.03 -67.59
N ARG A 791 -50.76 -9.37 -67.49
CA ARG A 791 -49.73 -10.20 -66.86
C ARG A 791 -48.37 -10.00 -67.54
N VAL A 792 -47.33 -9.82 -66.73
CA VAL A 792 -45.95 -10.15 -67.09
C VAL A 792 -45.58 -11.47 -66.44
N GLN A 793 -45.26 -12.45 -67.28
CA GLN A 793 -44.57 -13.69 -66.94
C GLN A 793 -43.06 -13.46 -66.93
N GLN A 794 -42.39 -14.35 -66.19
CA GLN A 794 -41.05 -14.93 -66.36
C GLN A 794 -40.14 -14.67 -65.15
N ALA A 795 -39.25 -15.55 -64.75
CA ALA A 795 -39.07 -17.00 -64.90
C ALA A 795 -37.82 -17.33 -64.05
N GLY A 796 -37.78 -18.56 -63.53
CA GLY A 796 -36.61 -19.37 -63.19
C GLY A 796 -35.26 -18.72 -62.83
N GLN A 797 -34.71 -19.12 -61.68
CA GLN A 797 -33.61 -20.09 -61.69
C GLN A 797 -33.36 -20.65 -60.29
N ALA A 798 -33.59 -21.96 -60.16
CA ALA A 798 -32.99 -22.80 -59.14
C ALA A 798 -31.65 -23.32 -59.67
N GLY A 799 -30.63 -23.39 -58.82
CA GLY A 799 -29.33 -23.92 -59.20
C GLY A 799 -28.29 -23.86 -58.10
N GLY A 800 -28.34 -24.83 -57.17
CA GLY A 800 -27.20 -25.64 -56.73
C GLY A 800 -26.01 -25.00 -56.01
N GLY A 801 -25.66 -25.58 -54.85
CA GLY A 801 -24.31 -25.40 -54.29
C GLY A 801 -24.16 -25.85 -52.84
N SER A 802 -24.17 -27.16 -52.60
CA SER A 802 -23.87 -27.81 -51.32
C SER A 802 -22.50 -27.43 -50.75
N ARG A 803 -22.41 -27.36 -49.41
CA ARG A 803 -21.45 -28.17 -48.63
C ARG A 803 -21.78 -28.04 -47.14
N GLY A 804 -22.16 -29.15 -46.52
CA GLY A 804 -21.91 -29.35 -45.10
C GLY A 804 -20.46 -29.77 -44.89
N ILE A 805 -19.95 -29.58 -43.67
CA ILE A 805 -19.26 -30.57 -42.83
C ILE A 805 -18.94 -29.90 -41.49
N ALA A 806 -19.00 -30.74 -40.46
CA ALA A 806 -18.78 -30.51 -39.04
C ALA A 806 -17.49 -29.75 -38.67
N GLY A 807 -17.56 -29.15 -37.48
CA GLY A 807 -16.49 -28.54 -36.68
C GLY A 807 -17.10 -27.96 -35.42
#